data_AF-A0A3D3ZQ86-F1
#
_entry.id   AF-A0A3D3ZQ86-F1
#
_cell.length_a   1.000
_cell.length_b   1.000
_cell.length_c   1.000
_cell.angle_alpha   90.00
_cell.angle_beta   90.00
_cell.angle_gamma   90.00
#
_symmetry.space_group_name_H-M   'P 1'
#
loop_
_entity.id
_entity.type
_entity.pdbx_description
1 polymer ?
#
loop_
_entity_poly.entity_id
_entity_poly.type
_entity_poly.pdbx_seq_one_letter_code
_entity_poly.pdbx_strand_id
1 'polypeptide(L)'
;VPTAAPTTLTSAAGVGDGNDTYFGGTGDDLVVLGGGNSSGNAVTDSATLGEGDNYAMGDSGRISITLGVDGSQAVSLVSDPVVVGNNDGIDQITAGSSDDFVVLGGGGDIANLGDGATYVLASSGSLNTTSASDGRLTVRIMSADVVVGATDGDDTITAGLGDDFVVLGLGADTANLGDGTVHIIGGEGTLDFATTAAGERILDMTSQLAVLGSLDGNETITAGNGDDFIILGLGDDHVEAGDGENRVLGDQGRMSLDTAAGSESLTFLSPNLGGNDTVYGGADIDIVLLSQGDDLAETFDGDDLIAGDNATVTKNQNTGVHVLEADTLPFGGDDVIRSGEGDDLIVGSFGADTIETGAGDDFALGDLGNLTFRNATDVETLTYTTVDVGGGDIISASGAGSNILIGQFGDDVLLGADDDDLLIGDLSELQLSSVADVLPGQSHLERIEAVVSIRPDLGFDDTLNGAGGNDLLIGGFGGDSLLGGDGQDFLFGDTVDARRNYDVATQTETLELDTNFAFVTGGHDIMDGQAGADVVIGGLGTDLFFGNTQTDILAGDAFTAKYITYFPTGLVGETPFRQVDEVNFAAFSPVDLLTSEQVLTSLGVFEKDRATPDPDAFDPAGLRTNLAIPASQPIESTQGMETDPLLFLRVIEGFFEDEDIIRRISETVYFGVNLELAAEDLLEAFRIYLLEQGISELEINMVLFEAMLRRVLDDAGESPAPTTDVVVPAAESSVAIAPPPT
;
A
#
# COMPACT_ATOMS: atom_id res chain seq x y z
N VAL A 1 -27.06 -31.87 -38.41
CA VAL A 1 -26.47 -33.21 -38.70
C VAL A 1 -26.78 -34.06 -37.48
N PRO A 2 -27.22 -35.34 -37.57
CA PRO A 2 -27.76 -36.01 -36.40
C PRO A 2 -26.66 -36.13 -35.33
N THR A 3 -26.90 -35.52 -34.18
CA THR A 3 -26.09 -35.72 -32.98
C THR A 3 -26.16 -37.18 -32.59
N ALA A 4 -25.05 -37.77 -32.15
CA ALA A 4 -25.12 -39.05 -31.46
C ALA A 4 -26.06 -38.89 -30.25
N ALA A 5 -26.80 -39.93 -29.89
CA ALA A 5 -27.55 -39.91 -28.63
C ALA A 5 -26.52 -39.79 -27.48
N PRO A 6 -26.79 -38.96 -26.46
CA PRO A 6 -25.86 -38.81 -25.34
C PRO A 6 -25.65 -40.16 -24.65
N THR A 7 -24.42 -40.43 -24.24
CA THR A 7 -24.13 -41.44 -23.22
C THR A 7 -24.55 -40.84 -21.89
N THR A 8 -25.46 -41.49 -21.17
CA THR A 8 -25.95 -41.01 -19.88
C THR A 8 -25.80 -42.08 -18.83
N LEU A 9 -25.20 -41.71 -17.70
CA LEU A 9 -25.23 -42.46 -16.45
C LEU A 9 -26.05 -41.66 -15.44
N THR A 10 -26.85 -42.35 -14.62
CA THR A 10 -27.71 -41.70 -13.62
C THR A 10 -27.78 -42.59 -12.40
N SER A 11 -27.36 -42.05 -11.27
CA SER A 11 -27.78 -42.53 -9.96
C SER A 11 -28.96 -41.66 -9.50
N ALA A 12 -29.77 -42.17 -8.60
CA ALA A 12 -30.86 -41.39 -8.01
C ALA A 12 -30.76 -41.56 -6.50
N ALA A 13 -30.89 -40.46 -5.76
CA ALA A 13 -30.80 -40.45 -4.30
C ALA A 13 -31.62 -41.59 -3.68
N GLY A 14 -30.90 -42.59 -3.17
CA GLY A 14 -31.42 -43.78 -2.51
C GLY A 14 -31.10 -43.78 -1.03
N VAL A 15 -31.83 -44.56 -0.22
CA VAL A 15 -31.55 -44.68 1.22
C VAL A 15 -30.38 -45.65 1.41
N GLY A 16 -29.14 -45.13 1.42
CA GLY A 16 -27.89 -45.80 1.81
C GLY A 16 -27.52 -47.05 1.00
N ASP A 17 -26.63 -46.91 0.03
CA ASP A 17 -25.94 -48.00 -0.67
C ASP A 17 -24.75 -48.56 0.13
N GLY A 18 -24.14 -47.75 0.99
CA GLY A 18 -22.97 -48.13 1.80
C GLY A 18 -21.67 -47.93 1.03
N ASN A 19 -20.53 -48.37 1.56
CA ASN A 19 -19.24 -48.08 0.93
C ASN A 19 -19.08 -48.79 -0.42
N ASP A 20 -18.98 -48.02 -1.49
CA ASP A 20 -18.72 -48.46 -2.85
C ASP A 20 -17.24 -48.28 -3.25
N THR A 21 -16.76 -49.16 -4.13
CA THR A 21 -15.37 -49.13 -4.62
C THR A 21 -15.30 -49.49 -6.09
N TYR A 22 -14.77 -48.59 -6.90
CA TYR A 22 -14.54 -48.76 -8.33
C TYR A 22 -13.04 -48.76 -8.66
N PHE A 23 -12.64 -49.66 -9.56
CA PHE A 23 -11.30 -49.70 -10.15
C PHE A 23 -11.44 -49.71 -11.67
N GLY A 24 -11.17 -48.56 -12.27
CA GLY A 24 -10.98 -48.32 -13.70
C GLY A 24 -9.64 -48.81 -14.21
N GLY A 25 -9.25 -48.33 -15.38
CA GLY A 25 -8.07 -48.84 -16.07
C GLY A 25 -7.37 -47.82 -16.95
N THR A 26 -7.43 -48.05 -18.26
CA THR A 26 -6.86 -47.13 -19.26
C THR A 26 -7.96 -46.76 -20.24
N GLY A 27 -7.97 -45.50 -20.66
CA GLY A 27 -9.03 -44.91 -21.46
C GLY A 27 -10.16 -44.40 -20.59
N ASP A 28 -11.12 -43.74 -21.22
CA ASP A 28 -12.14 -42.94 -20.54
C ASP A 28 -13.03 -43.77 -19.58
N ASP A 29 -13.06 -43.38 -18.31
CA ASP A 29 -13.87 -44.01 -17.26
C ASP A 29 -15.06 -43.11 -16.86
N LEU A 30 -16.22 -43.72 -16.60
CA LEU A 30 -17.46 -43.02 -16.23
C LEU A 30 -18.08 -43.67 -14.98
N VAL A 31 -18.10 -42.96 -13.86
CA VAL A 31 -18.55 -43.46 -12.56
C VAL A 31 -19.49 -42.48 -11.84
N VAL A 32 -20.48 -43.00 -11.13
CA VAL A 32 -21.28 -42.28 -10.14
C VAL A 32 -21.28 -43.18 -8.90
N LEU A 33 -20.71 -42.70 -7.80
CA LEU A 33 -20.45 -43.52 -6.61
C LEU A 33 -21.71 -43.73 -5.79
N GLY A 34 -22.55 -42.71 -5.62
CA GLY A 34 -23.89 -42.90 -5.06
C GLY A 34 -24.15 -41.96 -3.91
N GLY A 35 -24.64 -42.44 -2.78
CA GLY A 35 -24.79 -41.58 -1.62
C GLY A 35 -24.78 -42.39 -0.35
N GLY A 36 -23.98 -41.95 0.61
CA GLY A 36 -23.84 -42.48 1.96
C GLY A 36 -25.10 -42.90 2.75
N ASN A 37 -24.82 -43.57 3.86
CA ASN A 37 -25.84 -44.22 4.69
C ASN A 37 -26.44 -43.28 5.73
N SER A 38 -27.78 -43.24 5.77
CA SER A 38 -28.64 -42.65 6.81
C SER A 38 -28.36 -43.00 8.29
N SER A 39 -27.34 -43.81 8.62
CA SER A 39 -27.08 -44.31 9.98
C SER A 39 -25.92 -43.63 10.73
N GLY A 40 -25.40 -42.49 10.26
CA GLY A 40 -24.45 -41.67 11.02
C GLY A 40 -23.07 -42.31 11.25
N ASN A 41 -22.66 -43.22 10.37
CA ASN A 41 -21.30 -43.75 10.32
C ASN A 41 -20.73 -43.29 8.99
N ALA A 42 -19.55 -42.66 8.97
CA ALA A 42 -18.91 -42.20 7.73
C ALA A 42 -18.87 -43.35 6.72
N VAL A 43 -19.64 -43.19 5.65
CA VAL A 43 -19.55 -44.05 4.46
C VAL A 43 -18.50 -43.41 3.59
N THR A 44 -17.62 -44.25 3.05
CA THR A 44 -16.54 -43.77 2.19
C THR A 44 -16.61 -44.53 0.90
N ASP A 45 -16.90 -43.83 -0.19
CA ASP A 45 -16.86 -44.39 -1.52
C ASP A 45 -15.51 -44.06 -2.17
N SER A 46 -15.08 -44.90 -3.09
CA SER A 46 -13.78 -44.73 -3.72
C SER A 46 -13.77 -45.14 -5.18
N ALA A 47 -13.08 -44.35 -6.01
CA ALA A 47 -12.85 -44.67 -7.41
C ALA A 47 -11.37 -44.45 -7.76
N THR A 48 -10.73 -45.47 -8.33
CA THR A 48 -9.43 -45.31 -9.00
C THR A 48 -9.65 -45.47 -10.50
N LEU A 49 -9.57 -44.39 -11.26
CA LEU A 49 -9.96 -44.32 -12.67
C LEU A 49 -8.77 -44.64 -13.58
N GLY A 50 -7.59 -44.09 -13.28
CA GLY A 50 -6.40 -44.32 -14.07
C GLY A 50 -6.30 -43.35 -15.25
N GLU A 51 -5.69 -43.79 -16.35
CA GLU A 51 -5.38 -42.92 -17.50
C GLU A 51 -6.58 -42.71 -18.43
N GLY A 52 -6.69 -41.56 -19.08
CA GLY A 52 -7.75 -41.23 -20.04
C GLY A 52 -8.73 -40.20 -19.47
N ASP A 53 -9.69 -39.73 -20.28
CA ASP A 53 -10.60 -38.68 -19.83
C ASP A 53 -11.61 -39.28 -18.83
N ASN A 54 -11.60 -38.85 -17.57
CA ASN A 54 -12.44 -39.47 -16.55
C ASN A 54 -13.60 -38.58 -16.09
N TYR A 55 -14.75 -39.20 -15.82
CA TYR A 55 -15.97 -38.52 -15.42
C TYR A 55 -16.51 -39.19 -14.17
N ALA A 56 -16.47 -38.47 -13.05
CA ALA A 56 -16.82 -39.02 -11.76
C ALA A 56 -17.79 -38.13 -11.00
N MET A 57 -18.70 -38.76 -10.27
CA MET A 57 -19.50 -38.11 -9.25
C MET A 57 -19.37 -38.91 -7.96
N GLY A 58 -19.04 -38.24 -6.85
CA GLY A 58 -19.15 -38.81 -5.50
C GLY A 58 -20.62 -39.02 -5.16
N ASP A 59 -21.39 -37.95 -5.30
CA ASP A 59 -22.82 -37.93 -5.04
C ASP A 59 -23.73 -38.66 -6.05
N SER A 60 -25.01 -38.69 -5.70
CA SER A 60 -26.06 -39.19 -6.56
C SER A 60 -26.45 -38.13 -7.57
N GLY A 61 -26.17 -38.37 -8.84
CA GLY A 61 -26.67 -37.47 -9.87
C GLY A 61 -26.64 -38.04 -11.26
N ARG A 62 -26.45 -37.16 -12.22
CA ARG A 62 -26.49 -37.50 -13.64
C ARG A 62 -25.26 -36.99 -14.37
N ILE A 63 -24.58 -37.91 -15.05
CA ILE A 63 -23.55 -37.61 -16.04
C ILE A 63 -24.13 -37.79 -17.45
N SER A 64 -23.90 -36.83 -18.34
CA SER A 64 -24.31 -36.85 -19.74
C SER A 64 -23.20 -36.36 -20.66
N ILE A 65 -22.71 -37.25 -21.52
CA ILE A 65 -21.65 -36.96 -22.50
C ILE A 65 -22.23 -37.04 -23.90
N THR A 66 -22.09 -35.98 -24.69
CA THR A 66 -22.53 -35.91 -26.08
C THR A 66 -21.33 -35.69 -27.00
N LEU A 67 -21.08 -36.66 -27.88
CA LEU A 67 -20.06 -36.54 -28.92
C LEU A 67 -20.67 -36.08 -30.26
N GLY A 68 -20.19 -34.95 -30.74
CA GLY A 68 -20.51 -34.39 -32.04
C GLY A 68 -19.87 -35.17 -33.18
N VAL A 69 -20.56 -35.24 -34.32
CA VAL A 69 -20.01 -35.86 -35.54
C VAL A 69 -18.85 -35.08 -36.14
N ASP A 70 -18.69 -33.83 -35.72
CA ASP A 70 -17.61 -32.93 -36.09
C ASP A 70 -16.40 -33.03 -35.15
N GLY A 71 -16.47 -33.88 -34.11
CA GLY A 71 -15.42 -34.03 -33.10
C GLY A 71 -15.61 -33.15 -31.88
N SER A 72 -16.71 -32.40 -31.76
CA SER A 72 -17.05 -31.69 -30.52
C SER A 72 -17.45 -32.65 -29.40
N GLN A 73 -17.25 -32.26 -28.15
CA GLN A 73 -17.71 -32.97 -26.96
C GLN A 73 -18.44 -31.98 -26.05
N ALA A 74 -19.56 -32.43 -25.48
CA ALA A 74 -20.24 -31.71 -24.41
C ALA A 74 -20.43 -32.65 -23.22
N VAL A 75 -20.01 -32.21 -22.04
CA VAL A 75 -20.05 -32.94 -20.78
C VAL A 75 -20.96 -32.18 -19.83
N SER A 76 -21.76 -32.91 -19.06
CA SER A 76 -22.67 -32.33 -18.06
C SER A 76 -22.78 -33.30 -16.89
N LEU A 77 -22.29 -32.87 -15.73
CA LEU A 77 -22.44 -33.52 -14.44
C LEU A 77 -23.40 -32.65 -13.63
N VAL A 78 -24.43 -33.25 -13.06
CA VAL A 78 -25.45 -32.54 -12.26
C VAL A 78 -25.79 -33.40 -11.06
N SER A 79 -25.45 -32.90 -9.87
CA SER A 79 -25.74 -33.52 -8.59
C SER A 79 -27.26 -33.52 -8.32
N ASP A 80 -27.74 -34.42 -7.46
CA ASP A 80 -29.12 -34.32 -6.97
C ASP A 80 -29.23 -33.10 -6.02
N PRO A 81 -30.43 -32.50 -5.85
CA PRO A 81 -30.58 -31.34 -4.99
C PRO A 81 -30.21 -31.60 -3.53
N VAL A 82 -29.46 -30.68 -2.91
CA VAL A 82 -29.10 -30.72 -1.48
C VAL A 82 -30.36 -30.81 -0.61
N VAL A 83 -30.41 -31.82 0.27
CA VAL A 83 -31.46 -32.00 1.28
C VAL A 83 -30.85 -32.00 2.67
N VAL A 84 -31.47 -31.28 3.61
CA VAL A 84 -30.99 -31.15 5.00
C VAL A 84 -30.73 -32.52 5.65
N GLY A 85 -29.51 -32.70 6.16
CA GLY A 85 -29.01 -33.97 6.70
C GLY A 85 -28.37 -34.84 5.62
N ASN A 86 -27.53 -34.23 4.79
CA ASN A 86 -26.85 -34.84 3.64
C ASN A 86 -26.30 -36.23 3.99
N ASN A 87 -26.68 -37.18 3.16
CA ASN A 87 -26.20 -38.55 3.19
C ASN A 87 -25.08 -38.69 2.16
N ASP A 88 -24.24 -37.69 1.92
CA ASP A 88 -23.30 -37.77 0.80
C ASP A 88 -22.20 -38.80 1.06
N GLY A 89 -21.61 -38.73 2.26
CA GLY A 89 -20.50 -39.60 2.62
C GLY A 89 -19.21 -38.83 2.53
N ILE A 90 -18.10 -39.56 2.37
CA ILE A 90 -16.76 -39.03 2.09
C ILE A 90 -16.31 -39.76 0.83
N ASP A 91 -15.99 -39.06 -0.23
CA ASP A 91 -15.66 -39.66 -1.52
C ASP A 91 -14.17 -39.53 -1.82
N GLN A 92 -13.58 -40.61 -2.33
CA GLN A 92 -12.15 -40.66 -2.68
C GLN A 92 -11.98 -41.00 -4.14
N ILE A 93 -11.68 -40.00 -4.96
CA ILE A 93 -11.45 -40.15 -6.39
C ILE A 93 -9.96 -40.03 -6.69
N THR A 94 -9.44 -40.94 -7.50
CA THR A 94 -8.07 -40.91 -7.99
C THR A 94 -8.05 -41.15 -9.48
N ALA A 95 -7.50 -40.22 -10.24
CA ALA A 95 -7.27 -40.33 -11.68
C ALA A 95 -5.77 -40.28 -12.02
N GLY A 96 -5.46 -40.48 -13.30
CA GLY A 96 -4.12 -40.66 -13.85
C GLY A 96 -3.68 -39.45 -14.65
N SER A 97 -3.49 -39.60 -15.95
CA SER A 97 -3.32 -38.46 -16.85
C SER A 97 -4.48 -38.31 -17.83
N SER A 98 -4.62 -37.12 -18.43
CA SER A 98 -5.72 -36.62 -19.29
C SER A 98 -6.79 -35.85 -18.50
N ASP A 99 -7.86 -35.42 -19.17
CA ASP A 99 -8.79 -34.46 -18.59
C ASP A 99 -9.76 -35.13 -17.60
N ASP A 100 -9.94 -34.55 -16.41
CA ASP A 100 -10.76 -35.12 -15.34
C ASP A 100 -11.93 -34.20 -14.98
N PHE A 101 -13.14 -34.76 -14.96
CA PHE A 101 -14.39 -34.04 -14.66
C PHE A 101 -15.04 -34.65 -13.41
N VAL A 102 -15.08 -33.91 -12.32
CA VAL A 102 -15.45 -34.42 -11.00
C VAL A 102 -16.46 -33.50 -10.32
N VAL A 103 -17.51 -34.10 -9.75
CA VAL A 103 -18.39 -33.44 -8.75
C VAL A 103 -18.36 -34.29 -7.49
N LEU A 104 -17.94 -33.75 -6.35
CA LEU A 104 -17.73 -34.55 -5.14
C LEU A 104 -19.02 -34.70 -4.34
N GLY A 105 -19.61 -33.62 -3.83
CA GLY A 105 -20.86 -33.72 -3.10
C GLY A 105 -20.99 -32.66 -2.03
N GLY A 106 -21.56 -32.98 -0.87
CA GLY A 106 -21.48 -32.16 0.33
C GLY A 106 -20.65 -32.83 1.43
N GLY A 107 -19.82 -33.80 1.04
CA GLY A 107 -18.97 -34.61 1.90
C GLY A 107 -17.72 -33.85 2.31
N GLY A 108 -16.78 -34.53 2.97
CA GLY A 108 -15.42 -34.00 3.12
C GLY A 108 -14.52 -34.92 2.31
N ASP A 109 -14.31 -34.56 1.06
CA ASP A 109 -13.97 -35.45 -0.03
C ASP A 109 -12.50 -35.29 -0.44
N ILE A 110 -11.98 -36.26 -1.19
CA ILE A 110 -10.59 -36.26 -1.64
C ILE A 110 -10.54 -36.59 -3.13
N ALA A 111 -9.97 -35.69 -3.93
CA ALA A 111 -9.69 -35.91 -5.34
C ALA A 111 -8.19 -35.79 -5.63
N ASN A 112 -7.59 -36.85 -6.18
CA ASN A 112 -6.20 -36.83 -6.67
C ASN A 112 -6.20 -37.11 -8.18
N LEU A 113 -6.11 -36.08 -9.00
CA LEU A 113 -6.49 -36.15 -10.42
C LEU A 113 -5.30 -36.29 -11.37
N GLY A 114 -4.09 -35.87 -10.96
CA GLY A 114 -2.89 -36.07 -11.78
C GLY A 114 -2.82 -35.08 -12.95
N ASP A 115 -2.12 -35.44 -14.03
CA ASP A 115 -1.82 -34.49 -15.12
C ASP A 115 -2.97 -34.38 -16.14
N GLY A 116 -3.30 -33.19 -16.60
CA GLY A 116 -4.36 -32.93 -17.58
C GLY A 116 -5.23 -31.76 -17.12
N ALA A 117 -6.18 -31.33 -17.95
CA ALA A 117 -7.07 -30.26 -17.51
C ALA A 117 -8.09 -30.81 -16.51
N THR A 118 -8.17 -30.19 -15.33
CA THR A 118 -9.08 -30.63 -14.27
C THR A 118 -10.32 -29.74 -14.18
N TYR A 119 -11.48 -30.34 -13.97
CA TYR A 119 -12.74 -29.64 -13.74
C TYR A 119 -13.40 -30.23 -12.49
N VAL A 120 -13.43 -29.48 -11.39
CA VAL A 120 -13.90 -29.94 -10.08
C VAL A 120 -14.96 -28.99 -9.53
N LEU A 121 -16.05 -29.57 -9.04
CA LEU A 121 -16.94 -28.95 -8.09
C LEU A 121 -16.91 -29.83 -6.84
N ALA A 122 -16.29 -29.38 -5.76
CA ALA A 122 -16.22 -30.18 -4.54
C ALA A 122 -17.56 -30.16 -3.78
N SER A 123 -18.32 -29.07 -3.92
CA SER A 123 -19.71 -28.98 -3.46
C SER A 123 -20.76 -29.66 -4.38
N SER A 124 -22.05 -29.47 -4.06
CA SER A 124 -23.17 -29.91 -4.88
C SER A 124 -23.54 -28.88 -5.93
N GLY A 125 -23.94 -29.30 -7.14
CA GLY A 125 -24.41 -28.39 -8.17
C GLY A 125 -24.33 -28.95 -9.58
N SER A 126 -23.75 -28.18 -10.49
CA SER A 126 -23.55 -28.62 -11.87
C SER A 126 -22.24 -28.16 -12.49
N LEU A 127 -21.62 -29.08 -13.23
CA LEU A 127 -20.44 -28.85 -14.03
C LEU A 127 -20.78 -29.16 -15.49
N ASN A 128 -20.58 -28.18 -16.37
CA ASN A 128 -20.88 -28.31 -17.79
C ASN A 128 -19.71 -27.81 -18.62
N THR A 129 -19.21 -28.64 -19.53
CA THR A 129 -18.16 -28.25 -20.47
C THR A 129 -18.58 -28.50 -21.91
N THR A 130 -18.02 -27.72 -22.83
CA THR A 130 -18.14 -27.99 -24.27
C THR A 130 -16.82 -27.67 -24.96
N SER A 131 -16.18 -28.71 -25.49
CA SER A 131 -14.99 -28.62 -26.32
C SER A 131 -15.41 -28.74 -27.78
N ALA A 132 -15.25 -27.68 -28.55
CA ALA A 132 -15.58 -27.66 -29.97
C ALA A 132 -14.40 -28.13 -30.81
N SER A 133 -14.69 -28.69 -31.99
CA SER A 133 -13.64 -29.21 -32.87
C SER A 133 -12.77 -28.14 -33.54
N ASP A 134 -13.14 -26.87 -33.40
CA ASP A 134 -12.34 -25.71 -33.79
C ASP A 134 -11.47 -25.15 -32.65
N GLY A 135 -11.40 -25.84 -31.51
CA GLY A 135 -10.53 -25.50 -30.37
C GLY A 135 -11.17 -24.56 -29.34
N ARG A 136 -12.45 -24.17 -29.52
CA ARG A 136 -13.17 -23.41 -28.49
C ARG A 136 -13.53 -24.30 -27.31
N LEU A 137 -13.37 -23.78 -26.10
CA LEU A 137 -13.79 -24.38 -24.85
C LEU A 137 -14.85 -23.50 -24.20
N THR A 138 -15.84 -24.09 -23.57
CA THR A 138 -16.68 -23.41 -22.58
C THR A 138 -16.75 -24.26 -21.33
N VAL A 139 -16.59 -23.65 -20.17
CA VAL A 139 -16.73 -24.27 -18.85
C VAL A 139 -17.76 -23.46 -18.08
N ARG A 140 -18.67 -24.15 -17.41
CA ARG A 140 -19.60 -23.57 -16.44
C ARG A 140 -19.68 -24.48 -15.24
N ILE A 141 -19.19 -24.02 -14.11
CA ILE A 141 -19.35 -24.65 -12.81
C ILE A 141 -20.28 -23.77 -11.99
N MET A 142 -21.29 -24.38 -11.38
CA MET A 142 -22.28 -23.68 -10.56
C MET A 142 -22.58 -24.49 -9.32
N SER A 143 -22.29 -23.93 -8.16
CA SER A 143 -22.78 -24.39 -6.87
C SER A 143 -24.31 -24.39 -6.82
N ALA A 144 -24.86 -25.29 -6.03
CA ALA A 144 -26.27 -25.31 -5.68
C ALA A 144 -26.57 -24.22 -4.65
N ASP A 145 -27.83 -23.75 -4.62
CA ASP A 145 -28.24 -22.79 -3.59
C ASP A 145 -28.01 -23.35 -2.18
N VAL A 146 -27.24 -22.63 -1.36
CA VAL A 146 -26.98 -22.99 0.04
C VAL A 146 -28.30 -23.17 0.81
N VAL A 147 -28.54 -24.39 1.28
CA VAL A 147 -29.71 -24.73 2.09
C VAL A 147 -29.36 -24.62 3.57
N VAL A 148 -30.07 -23.77 4.33
CA VAL A 148 -29.84 -23.60 5.77
C VAL A 148 -29.89 -24.94 6.52
N GLY A 149 -28.77 -25.32 7.13
CA GLY A 149 -28.59 -26.57 7.88
C GLY A 149 -28.07 -27.74 7.05
N ALA A 150 -27.78 -27.55 5.76
CA ALA A 150 -26.74 -28.32 5.08
C ALA A 150 -25.37 -27.80 5.55
N THR A 151 -24.42 -28.72 5.64
CA THR A 151 -23.00 -28.43 5.87
C THR A 151 -22.26 -29.09 4.72
N ASP A 152 -21.35 -28.35 4.12
CA ASP A 152 -20.31 -28.94 3.30
C ASP A 152 -19.14 -29.34 4.20
N GLY A 153 -18.34 -30.31 3.78
CA GLY A 153 -17.21 -30.80 4.54
C GLY A 153 -15.88 -30.33 3.95
N ASP A 154 -14.84 -30.38 4.78
CA ASP A 154 -13.47 -30.03 4.36
C ASP A 154 -12.97 -30.95 3.23
N ASP A 155 -12.73 -30.39 2.06
CA ASP A 155 -12.31 -31.08 0.84
C ASP A 155 -10.80 -31.00 0.61
N THR A 156 -10.24 -32.00 -0.08
CA THR A 156 -8.83 -32.02 -0.50
C THR A 156 -8.70 -32.36 -1.97
N ILE A 157 -8.27 -31.39 -2.77
CA ILE A 157 -8.06 -31.53 -4.21
C ILE A 157 -6.56 -31.48 -4.52
N THR A 158 -6.10 -32.41 -5.34
CA THR A 158 -4.74 -32.42 -5.88
C THR A 158 -4.77 -32.69 -7.37
N ALA A 159 -4.24 -31.76 -8.16
CA ALA A 159 -4.01 -31.90 -9.60
C ALA A 159 -2.50 -31.83 -9.91
N GLY A 160 -2.16 -32.03 -11.17
CA GLY A 160 -0.79 -32.13 -11.68
C GLY A 160 -0.51 -31.01 -12.68
N LEU A 161 -0.02 -31.35 -13.87
CA LEU A 161 0.17 -30.35 -14.92
C LEU A 161 -1.12 -30.14 -15.73
N GLY A 162 -1.59 -28.92 -15.92
CA GLY A 162 -2.75 -28.63 -16.78
C GLY A 162 -3.55 -27.41 -16.34
N ASP A 163 -4.49 -26.96 -17.18
CA ASP A 163 -5.39 -25.88 -16.80
C ASP A 163 -6.49 -26.43 -15.88
N ASP A 164 -6.65 -25.85 -14.69
CA ASP A 164 -7.58 -26.36 -13.68
C ASP A 164 -8.74 -25.38 -13.44
N PHE A 165 -9.94 -25.92 -13.27
CA PHE A 165 -11.17 -25.18 -12.99
C PHE A 165 -11.84 -25.79 -11.77
N VAL A 166 -11.78 -25.09 -10.64
CA VAL A 166 -12.15 -25.63 -9.33
C VAL A 166 -13.12 -24.69 -8.62
N VAL A 167 -14.15 -25.25 -8.01
CA VAL A 167 -14.95 -24.58 -6.97
C VAL A 167 -14.94 -25.53 -5.78
N LEU A 168 -14.42 -25.09 -4.65
CA LEU A 168 -14.27 -25.94 -3.47
C LEU A 168 -15.64 -26.05 -2.79
N GLY A 169 -16.15 -25.01 -2.13
CA GLY A 169 -17.49 -25.11 -1.55
C GLY A 169 -17.59 -24.34 -0.26
N LEU A 170 -18.27 -24.91 0.73
CA LEU A 170 -18.11 -24.43 2.11
C LEU A 170 -17.16 -25.39 2.85
N GLY A 171 -16.76 -25.05 4.07
CA GLY A 171 -15.80 -25.88 4.81
C GLY A 171 -14.38 -25.36 4.67
N ALA A 172 -13.43 -26.00 5.33
CA ALA A 172 -12.02 -25.60 5.30
C ALA A 172 -11.26 -26.46 4.29
N ASP A 173 -11.09 -25.95 3.08
CA ASP A 173 -10.65 -26.76 1.96
C ASP A 173 -9.15 -26.65 1.67
N THR A 174 -8.59 -27.66 1.03
CA THR A 174 -7.19 -27.67 0.60
C THR A 174 -7.08 -28.02 -0.88
N ALA A 175 -6.42 -27.18 -1.67
CA ALA A 175 -6.16 -27.40 -3.09
C ALA A 175 -4.66 -27.29 -3.39
N ASN A 176 -4.11 -28.28 -4.11
CA ASN A 176 -2.77 -28.23 -4.68
C ASN A 176 -2.86 -28.59 -6.16
N LEU A 177 -2.80 -27.60 -7.03
CA LEU A 177 -3.26 -27.76 -8.40
C LEU A 177 -2.11 -27.99 -9.40
N GLY A 178 -0.91 -27.50 -9.11
CA GLY A 178 0.27 -27.76 -9.93
C GLY A 178 0.33 -26.85 -11.16
N ASP A 179 1.37 -26.97 -11.98
CA ASP A 179 1.62 -25.97 -13.04
C ASP A 179 0.53 -25.97 -14.14
N GLY A 180 0.16 -24.77 -14.58
CA GLY A 180 -0.87 -24.50 -15.57
C GLY A 180 -1.74 -23.33 -15.12
N THR A 181 -2.69 -22.87 -15.94
CA THR A 181 -3.58 -21.77 -15.54
C THR A 181 -4.69 -22.31 -14.64
N VAL A 182 -4.71 -21.88 -13.38
CA VAL A 182 -5.72 -22.22 -12.38
C VAL A 182 -6.85 -21.19 -12.37
N HIS A 183 -8.08 -21.67 -12.29
CA HIS A 183 -9.27 -20.86 -12.02
C HIS A 183 -9.98 -21.47 -10.82
N ILE A 184 -9.99 -20.77 -9.69
CA ILE A 184 -10.50 -21.32 -8.43
C ILE A 184 -11.41 -20.33 -7.70
N ILE A 185 -12.49 -20.87 -7.15
CA ILE A 185 -13.30 -20.22 -6.12
C ILE A 185 -13.18 -21.08 -4.86
N GLY A 186 -12.66 -20.51 -3.76
CA GLY A 186 -12.56 -21.16 -2.45
C GLY A 186 -13.95 -21.43 -1.86
N GLY A 187 -14.80 -20.41 -1.90
CA GLY A 187 -16.19 -20.55 -1.48
C GLY A 187 -17.14 -21.21 -2.51
N GLU A 188 -18.43 -21.18 -2.18
CA GLU A 188 -19.50 -21.48 -3.13
C GLU A 188 -19.58 -20.41 -4.23
N GLY A 189 -19.95 -20.75 -5.46
CA GLY A 189 -20.02 -19.75 -6.51
C GLY A 189 -20.42 -20.22 -7.90
N THR A 190 -20.15 -19.36 -8.88
CA THR A 190 -20.28 -19.66 -10.30
C THR A 190 -19.00 -19.27 -11.01
N LEU A 191 -18.45 -20.23 -11.77
CA LEU A 191 -17.32 -20.03 -12.67
C LEU A 191 -17.81 -20.25 -14.10
N ASP A 192 -17.71 -19.21 -14.93
CA ASP A 192 -18.01 -19.23 -16.34
C ASP A 192 -16.77 -18.87 -17.16
N PHE A 193 -16.27 -19.81 -17.96
CA PHE A 193 -15.15 -19.59 -18.87
C PHE A 193 -15.53 -19.92 -20.31
N ALA A 194 -15.07 -19.13 -21.27
CA ALA A 194 -15.25 -19.41 -22.69
C ALA A 194 -14.09 -18.89 -23.54
N THR A 195 -13.70 -19.67 -24.54
CA THR A 195 -12.79 -19.21 -25.60
C THR A 195 -13.50 -19.07 -26.94
N THR A 196 -13.08 -18.07 -27.72
CA THR A 196 -13.56 -17.87 -29.09
C THR A 196 -12.65 -18.59 -30.10
N ALA A 197 -13.12 -18.73 -31.34
CA ALA A 197 -12.32 -19.33 -32.41
C ALA A 197 -11.11 -18.47 -32.82
N ALA A 198 -11.06 -17.21 -32.38
CA ALA A 198 -9.94 -16.31 -32.57
C ALA A 198 -8.97 -16.28 -31.38
N GLY A 199 -9.26 -17.04 -30.32
CA GLY A 199 -8.42 -17.17 -29.13
C GLY A 199 -8.71 -16.14 -28.04
N GLU A 200 -9.80 -15.37 -28.15
CA GLU A 200 -10.21 -14.48 -27.07
C GLU A 200 -10.80 -15.29 -25.89
N ARG A 201 -10.51 -14.86 -24.66
CA ARG A 201 -10.99 -15.46 -23.42
C ARG A 201 -12.06 -14.58 -22.78
N ILE A 202 -13.10 -15.21 -22.26
CA ILE A 202 -14.11 -14.61 -21.41
C ILE A 202 -14.15 -15.44 -20.13
N LEU A 203 -13.90 -14.80 -18.99
CA LEU A 203 -13.98 -15.38 -17.66
C LEU A 203 -14.93 -14.53 -16.80
N ASP A 204 -15.78 -15.19 -16.04
CA ASP A 204 -16.67 -14.58 -15.05
C ASP A 204 -16.75 -15.55 -13.87
N MET A 205 -16.05 -15.20 -12.79
CA MET A 205 -16.07 -15.93 -11.52
C MET A 205 -16.78 -15.07 -10.50
N THR A 206 -17.71 -15.64 -9.75
CA THR A 206 -18.52 -14.91 -8.78
C THR A 206 -18.78 -15.81 -7.58
N SER A 207 -18.29 -15.42 -6.41
CA SER A 207 -18.63 -16.07 -5.15
C SER A 207 -20.12 -15.86 -4.85
N GLN A 208 -20.77 -16.89 -4.33
CA GLN A 208 -22.12 -16.83 -3.86
C GLN A 208 -22.14 -16.17 -2.49
N LEU A 209 -22.84 -15.04 -2.39
CA LEU A 209 -23.02 -14.34 -1.11
C LEU A 209 -23.55 -15.29 -0.03
N ALA A 210 -22.70 -15.62 0.94
CA ALA A 210 -23.05 -16.57 1.98
C ALA A 210 -24.23 -16.05 2.81
N VAL A 211 -25.28 -16.88 2.96
CA VAL A 211 -26.44 -16.55 3.81
C VAL A 211 -26.05 -16.58 5.30
N LEU A 212 -24.92 -17.22 5.63
CA LEU A 212 -24.36 -17.38 6.97
C LEU A 212 -22.83 -17.39 6.87
N GLY A 213 -22.15 -16.25 7.09
CA GLY A 213 -20.68 -16.13 7.01
C GLY A 213 -19.89 -16.84 8.13
N SER A 214 -20.39 -17.96 8.63
CA SER A 214 -19.69 -18.84 9.59
C SER A 214 -19.64 -20.29 9.09
N LEU A 215 -19.83 -20.46 7.78
CA LEU A 215 -19.89 -21.75 7.12
C LEU A 215 -18.72 -21.94 6.13
N ASP A 216 -18.20 -20.87 5.54
CA ASP A 216 -16.85 -20.91 4.97
C ASP A 216 -15.85 -21.19 6.09
N GLY A 217 -14.88 -22.03 5.77
CA GLY A 217 -13.77 -22.38 6.63
C GLY A 217 -12.57 -21.51 6.33
N ASN A 218 -11.38 -22.09 6.47
CA ASN A 218 -10.15 -21.45 6.06
C ASN A 218 -9.57 -22.30 4.94
N GLU A 219 -9.34 -21.69 3.79
CA GLU A 219 -8.82 -22.35 2.61
C GLU A 219 -7.29 -22.36 2.59
N THR A 220 -6.70 -23.42 2.04
CA THR A 220 -5.27 -23.48 1.73
C THR A 220 -5.09 -23.87 0.28
N ILE A 221 -4.65 -22.93 -0.55
CA ILE A 221 -4.53 -23.10 -2.00
C ILE A 221 -3.07 -22.95 -2.42
N THR A 222 -2.57 -23.93 -3.17
CA THR A 222 -1.33 -23.83 -3.94
C THR A 222 -1.69 -23.98 -5.41
N ALA A 223 -1.60 -22.91 -6.18
CA ALA A 223 -1.98 -22.93 -7.59
C ALA A 223 -0.85 -23.51 -8.44
N GLY A 224 0.38 -22.99 -8.35
CA GLY A 224 1.55 -23.50 -9.08
C GLY A 224 2.08 -22.45 -10.06
N ASN A 225 2.90 -22.83 -11.03
CA ASN A 225 3.33 -21.84 -12.03
C ASN A 225 2.24 -21.68 -13.12
N GLY A 226 1.81 -20.46 -13.42
CA GLY A 226 0.76 -20.16 -14.40
C GLY A 226 0.14 -18.77 -14.18
N ASP A 227 -0.67 -18.30 -15.14
CA ASP A 227 -1.48 -17.11 -14.93
C ASP A 227 -2.74 -17.49 -14.14
N ASP A 228 -2.75 -17.35 -12.82
CA ASP A 228 -3.84 -17.90 -12.00
C ASP A 228 -4.92 -16.88 -11.63
N PHE A 229 -6.16 -17.37 -11.49
CA PHE A 229 -7.34 -16.58 -11.13
C PHE A 229 -8.00 -17.19 -9.89
N ILE A 230 -7.87 -16.50 -8.76
CA ILE A 230 -8.21 -17.01 -7.43
C ILE A 230 -9.21 -16.04 -6.79
N ILE A 231 -10.35 -16.57 -6.35
CA ILE A 231 -11.25 -15.89 -5.41
C ILE A 231 -11.41 -16.79 -4.20
N LEU A 232 -11.12 -16.27 -3.02
CA LEU A 232 -11.24 -17.03 -1.78
C LEU A 232 -12.67 -16.95 -1.19
N GLY A 233 -12.85 -17.65 -0.08
CA GLY A 233 -14.11 -17.72 0.67
C GLY A 233 -14.26 -16.54 1.63
N LEU A 234 -14.81 -16.80 2.80
CA LEU A 234 -14.64 -15.95 3.98
C LEU A 234 -13.81 -16.78 4.95
N GLY A 235 -12.81 -16.24 5.59
CA GLY A 235 -11.98 -17.05 6.46
C GLY A 235 -10.66 -16.38 6.70
N ASP A 236 -9.78 -17.05 7.43
CA ASP A 236 -8.37 -16.66 7.42
C ASP A 236 -7.68 -17.60 6.42
N ASP A 237 -7.55 -17.17 5.16
CA ASP A 237 -7.15 -18.03 4.05
C ASP A 237 -5.64 -17.96 3.75
N HIS A 238 -5.11 -19.00 3.09
CA HIS A 238 -3.70 -19.07 2.70
C HIS A 238 -3.56 -19.44 1.23
N VAL A 239 -2.86 -18.60 0.47
CA VAL A 239 -2.61 -18.77 -0.96
C VAL A 239 -1.12 -18.74 -1.26
N GLU A 240 -0.66 -19.75 -2.00
CA GLU A 240 0.58 -19.73 -2.76
C GLU A 240 0.20 -19.77 -4.24
N ALA A 241 0.14 -18.62 -4.90
CA ALA A 241 -0.24 -18.54 -6.31
C ALA A 241 0.89 -19.14 -7.16
N GLY A 242 2.11 -18.60 -7.09
CA GLY A 242 3.29 -19.14 -7.78
C GLY A 242 3.70 -18.28 -8.98
N ASP A 243 4.72 -18.66 -9.75
CA ASP A 243 5.20 -17.77 -10.82
C ASP A 243 4.16 -17.60 -11.95
N GLY A 244 3.95 -16.38 -12.42
CA GLY A 244 3.05 -16.03 -13.52
C GLY A 244 2.23 -14.79 -13.19
N GLU A 245 1.40 -14.31 -14.13
CA GLU A 245 0.57 -13.15 -13.80
C GLU A 245 -0.67 -13.61 -13.00
N ASN A 246 -0.71 -13.41 -11.69
CA ASN A 246 -1.80 -13.90 -10.84
C ASN A 246 -2.81 -12.82 -10.49
N ARG A 247 -4.06 -13.25 -10.25
CA ARG A 247 -5.15 -12.40 -9.78
C ARG A 247 -5.76 -13.08 -8.55
N VAL A 248 -5.63 -12.43 -7.39
CA VAL A 248 -6.13 -12.94 -6.11
C VAL A 248 -7.09 -11.95 -5.47
N LEU A 249 -8.28 -12.45 -5.12
CA LEU A 249 -9.19 -11.80 -4.16
C LEU A 249 -9.15 -12.61 -2.86
N GLY A 250 -8.73 -11.97 -1.77
CA GLY A 250 -8.64 -12.54 -0.42
C GLY A 250 -9.99 -13.02 0.14
N ASP A 251 -11.08 -12.53 -0.44
CA ASP A 251 -12.43 -12.80 0.06
C ASP A 251 -13.45 -12.95 -1.06
N GLN A 252 -14.70 -13.20 -0.65
CA GLN A 252 -15.88 -13.25 -1.51
C GLN A 252 -16.01 -12.04 -2.45
N GLY A 253 -15.83 -12.32 -3.74
CA GLY A 253 -15.87 -11.30 -4.76
C GLY A 253 -16.37 -11.78 -6.12
N ARG A 254 -16.06 -10.96 -7.11
CA ARG A 254 -16.32 -11.22 -8.51
C ARG A 254 -15.12 -10.79 -9.32
N MET A 255 -14.70 -11.66 -10.22
CA MET A 255 -13.66 -11.42 -11.19
C MET A 255 -14.22 -11.61 -12.59
N SER A 256 -14.01 -10.63 -13.47
CA SER A 256 -14.45 -10.70 -14.85
C SER A 256 -13.34 -10.28 -15.80
N LEU A 257 -13.10 -11.08 -16.83
CA LEU A 257 -12.17 -10.80 -17.92
C LEU A 257 -12.89 -11.01 -19.26
N ASP A 258 -12.78 -10.05 -20.17
CA ASP A 258 -13.17 -10.18 -21.56
C ASP A 258 -12.05 -9.61 -22.42
N THR A 259 -11.19 -10.48 -22.97
CA THR A 259 -10.04 -10.05 -23.76
C THR A 259 -10.46 -9.49 -25.13
N ALA A 260 -11.66 -9.79 -25.62
CA ALA A 260 -12.19 -9.23 -26.86
C ALA A 260 -12.70 -7.79 -26.64
N ALA A 261 -13.33 -7.56 -25.49
CA ALA A 261 -13.72 -6.23 -25.04
C ALA A 261 -12.53 -5.45 -24.45
N GLY A 262 -11.40 -6.10 -24.15
CA GLY A 262 -10.26 -5.48 -23.48
C GLY A 262 -10.62 -4.97 -22.09
N SER A 263 -11.41 -5.73 -21.34
CA SER A 263 -11.91 -5.33 -20.02
C SER A 263 -11.57 -6.40 -19.00
N GLU A 264 -11.15 -5.98 -17.81
CA GLU A 264 -10.96 -6.83 -16.64
C GLU A 264 -11.45 -6.07 -15.40
N SER A 265 -12.04 -6.78 -14.43
CA SER A 265 -12.55 -6.18 -13.19
C SER A 265 -12.51 -7.18 -12.04
N LEU A 266 -12.03 -6.71 -10.90
CA LEU A 266 -11.98 -7.40 -9.61
C LEU A 266 -12.74 -6.56 -8.59
N THR A 267 -13.66 -7.17 -7.84
CA THR A 267 -14.54 -6.43 -6.91
C THR A 267 -15.07 -7.36 -5.81
N PHE A 268 -15.06 -6.89 -4.56
CA PHE A 268 -15.68 -7.60 -3.43
C PHE A 268 -17.21 -7.50 -3.45
N LEU A 269 -17.88 -8.56 -3.03
CA LEU A 269 -19.35 -8.62 -2.92
C LEU A 269 -19.85 -8.48 -1.48
N SER A 270 -18.97 -8.73 -0.52
CA SER A 270 -19.23 -8.71 0.92
C SER A 270 -18.25 -7.80 1.65
N PRO A 271 -18.09 -6.50 1.30
CA PRO A 271 -17.02 -5.62 1.81
C PRO A 271 -17.10 -5.30 3.32
N ASN A 272 -17.96 -5.99 4.06
CA ASN A 272 -18.13 -5.85 5.51
C ASN A 272 -17.92 -7.18 6.24
N LEU A 273 -17.42 -8.18 5.53
CA LEU A 273 -17.09 -9.53 6.01
C LEU A 273 -15.76 -9.89 5.36
N GLY A 274 -14.79 -10.27 6.17
CA GLY A 274 -13.52 -10.85 5.76
C GLY A 274 -12.84 -11.51 6.95
N GLY A 275 -11.72 -12.16 6.70
CA GLY A 275 -10.82 -12.63 7.75
C GLY A 275 -9.38 -12.33 7.38
N ASN A 276 -8.44 -12.87 8.15
CA ASN A 276 -7.04 -12.48 8.04
C ASN A 276 -6.33 -13.37 7.02
N ASP A 277 -6.10 -12.85 5.83
CA ASP A 277 -5.59 -13.62 4.71
C ASP A 277 -4.06 -13.56 4.58
N THR A 278 -3.49 -14.61 4.01
CA THR A 278 -2.08 -14.68 3.65
C THR A 278 -1.93 -15.06 2.19
N VAL A 279 -1.37 -14.15 1.39
CA VAL A 279 -1.20 -14.34 -0.06
C VAL A 279 0.27 -14.21 -0.44
N TYR A 280 0.78 -15.24 -1.10
CA TYR A 280 2.05 -15.24 -1.80
C TYR A 280 1.79 -15.17 -3.31
N GLY A 281 2.11 -14.04 -3.93
CA GLY A 281 1.88 -13.75 -5.36
C GLY A 281 2.76 -14.64 -6.25
N GLY A 282 4.07 -14.44 -6.21
CA GLY A 282 4.99 -15.31 -6.93
C GLY A 282 6.07 -14.50 -7.62
N ALA A 283 6.19 -14.63 -8.92
CA ALA A 283 7.00 -13.73 -9.72
C ALA A 283 6.18 -13.38 -10.97
N ASP A 284 6.59 -12.35 -11.71
CA ASP A 284 5.79 -11.69 -12.73
C ASP A 284 4.65 -10.82 -12.13
N ILE A 285 3.83 -10.20 -12.99
CA ILE A 285 2.90 -9.13 -12.58
C ILE A 285 1.64 -9.68 -11.92
N ASP A 286 1.47 -9.38 -10.63
CA ASP A 286 0.33 -9.82 -9.83
C ASP A 286 -0.69 -8.71 -9.55
N ILE A 287 -1.94 -9.12 -9.28
CA ILE A 287 -3.00 -8.26 -8.72
C ILE A 287 -3.55 -8.95 -7.47
N VAL A 288 -3.34 -8.35 -6.30
CA VAL A 288 -3.76 -8.89 -5.00
C VAL A 288 -4.62 -7.88 -4.26
N LEU A 289 -5.85 -8.23 -3.90
CA LEU A 289 -6.72 -7.42 -3.05
C LEU A 289 -7.17 -8.27 -1.84
N LEU A 290 -6.98 -7.83 -0.59
CA LEU A 290 -7.15 -8.68 0.61
C LEU A 290 -8.41 -8.42 1.45
N SER A 291 -9.19 -7.36 1.14
CA SER A 291 -10.54 -7.11 1.72
C SER A 291 -10.58 -6.56 3.14
N GLN A 292 -10.89 -7.36 4.16
CA GLN A 292 -11.01 -6.93 5.55
C GLN A 292 -10.28 -7.98 6.36
N GLY A 293 -9.34 -7.54 7.16
CA GLY A 293 -8.54 -8.43 7.99
C GLY A 293 -7.31 -7.67 8.45
N ASP A 294 -6.52 -8.30 9.31
CA ASP A 294 -5.11 -7.92 9.38
C ASP A 294 -4.37 -8.89 8.45
N ASP A 295 -4.12 -8.47 7.21
CA ASP A 295 -3.72 -9.34 6.11
C ASP A 295 -2.21 -9.34 5.87
N LEU A 296 -1.73 -10.34 5.13
CA LEU A 296 -0.34 -10.47 4.70
C LEU A 296 -0.26 -10.72 3.20
N ALA A 297 0.39 -9.84 2.46
CA ALA A 297 0.76 -10.06 1.06
C ALA A 297 2.29 -10.03 0.85
N GLU A 298 2.80 -10.99 0.07
CA GLU A 298 4.19 -11.02 -0.42
C GLU A 298 4.19 -11.42 -1.91
N THR A 299 4.47 -10.49 -2.83
CA THR A 299 4.35 -10.72 -4.29
C THR A 299 5.69 -10.94 -5.01
N PHE A 300 6.81 -10.67 -4.35
CA PHE A 300 8.20 -10.86 -4.81
C PHE A 300 8.62 -10.08 -6.06
N ASP A 301 8.82 -10.71 -7.22
CA ASP A 301 9.43 -10.04 -8.39
C ASP A 301 8.31 -9.71 -9.39
N GLY A 302 8.08 -8.47 -9.80
CA GLY A 302 6.99 -8.10 -10.70
C GLY A 302 6.62 -6.63 -10.57
N ASP A 303 5.92 -6.08 -11.56
CA ASP A 303 5.28 -4.77 -11.38
C ASP A 303 3.87 -5.02 -10.81
N ASP A 304 3.73 -5.05 -9.48
CA ASP A 304 2.54 -5.59 -8.81
C ASP A 304 1.51 -4.52 -8.43
N LEU A 305 0.24 -4.91 -8.37
CA LEU A 305 -0.84 -4.08 -7.82
C LEU A 305 -1.41 -4.74 -6.57
N ILE A 306 -1.26 -4.07 -5.43
CA ILE A 306 -1.70 -4.57 -4.14
C ILE A 306 -2.64 -3.57 -3.48
N ALA A 307 -3.78 -4.05 -2.99
CA ALA A 307 -4.59 -3.32 -2.02
C ALA A 307 -4.69 -4.17 -0.75
N GLY A 308 -4.34 -3.58 0.39
CA GLY A 308 -4.51 -4.19 1.71
C GLY A 308 -5.99 -4.50 1.91
N ASP A 309 -6.82 -3.47 1.93
CA ASP A 309 -8.25 -3.70 2.12
C ASP A 309 -9.10 -3.76 0.82
N ASN A 310 -10.41 -3.59 1.04
CA ASN A 310 -11.45 -3.46 0.05
C ASN A 310 -11.14 -2.40 -1.01
N ALA A 311 -10.80 -2.87 -2.21
CA ALA A 311 -10.69 -2.06 -3.40
C ALA A 311 -11.45 -2.68 -4.58
N THR A 312 -11.70 -1.85 -5.59
CA THR A 312 -12.17 -2.29 -6.90
C THR A 312 -11.16 -1.92 -7.96
N VAL A 313 -10.67 -2.91 -8.70
CA VAL A 313 -9.80 -2.71 -9.86
C VAL A 313 -10.60 -2.90 -11.14
N THR A 314 -10.50 -1.95 -12.07
CA THR A 314 -11.07 -2.04 -13.41
C THR A 314 -10.01 -1.70 -14.45
N LYS A 315 -9.62 -2.68 -15.27
CA LYS A 315 -8.64 -2.47 -16.35
C LYS A 315 -9.33 -2.34 -17.71
N ASN A 316 -9.03 -1.28 -18.46
CA ASN A 316 -9.49 -1.11 -19.84
C ASN A 316 -8.31 -1.10 -20.82
N GLN A 317 -8.05 -2.24 -21.44
CA GLN A 317 -6.97 -2.45 -22.41
C GLN A 317 -7.16 -1.66 -23.71
N ASN A 318 -8.38 -1.25 -24.06
CA ASN A 318 -8.60 -0.46 -25.27
C ASN A 318 -8.14 0.99 -25.11
N THR A 319 -8.37 1.56 -23.93
CA THR A 319 -7.89 2.90 -23.59
C THR A 319 -6.48 2.87 -23.01
N GLY A 320 -6.07 1.73 -22.44
CA GLY A 320 -4.86 1.57 -21.63
C GLY A 320 -4.91 2.38 -20.34
N VAL A 321 -6.11 2.67 -19.84
CA VAL A 321 -6.35 3.40 -18.58
C VAL A 321 -7.09 2.44 -17.68
N HIS A 322 -6.53 2.23 -16.51
CA HIS A 322 -7.04 1.37 -15.45
C HIS A 322 -7.44 2.26 -14.28
N VAL A 323 -8.28 1.73 -13.40
CA VAL A 323 -8.79 2.43 -12.22
C VAL A 323 -8.68 1.48 -11.03
N LEU A 324 -8.18 2.00 -9.92
CA LEU A 324 -8.28 1.41 -8.58
C LEU A 324 -9.13 2.35 -7.75
N GLU A 325 -10.21 1.84 -7.17
CA GLU A 325 -11.09 2.59 -6.27
C GLU A 325 -11.10 1.92 -4.89
N ALA A 326 -10.47 2.54 -3.88
CA ALA A 326 -10.55 2.09 -2.49
C ALA A 326 -11.97 2.31 -1.93
N ASP A 327 -12.50 1.33 -1.21
CA ASP A 327 -13.79 1.48 -0.53
C ASP A 327 -13.67 2.46 0.64
N THR A 328 -14.73 3.21 0.91
CA THR A 328 -14.77 4.27 1.93
C THR A 328 -15.43 3.82 3.23
N LEU A 329 -15.79 2.54 3.32
CA LEU A 329 -16.39 1.96 4.51
C LEU A 329 -15.29 1.50 5.47
N PRO A 330 -15.25 1.99 6.73
CA PRO A 330 -14.12 1.78 7.65
C PRO A 330 -14.16 0.38 8.26
N PHE A 331 -13.86 -0.59 7.42
CA PHE A 331 -13.89 -2.01 7.71
C PHE A 331 -12.52 -2.68 7.51
N GLY A 332 -11.45 -1.94 7.27
CA GLY A 332 -10.13 -2.54 7.16
C GLY A 332 -9.44 -2.86 8.48
N GLY A 333 -8.28 -3.48 8.39
CA GLY A 333 -7.40 -3.81 9.51
C GLY A 333 -5.94 -3.47 9.23
N ASP A 334 -5.05 -3.90 10.13
CA ASP A 334 -3.64 -3.51 10.08
C ASP A 334 -2.85 -4.49 9.18
N ASP A 335 -2.53 -4.07 7.95
CA ASP A 335 -1.97 -4.95 6.93
C ASP A 335 -0.44 -5.00 6.89
N VAL A 336 0.11 -6.11 6.41
CA VAL A 336 1.54 -6.26 6.12
C VAL A 336 1.74 -6.60 4.65
N ILE A 337 2.28 -5.66 3.89
CA ILE A 337 2.48 -5.80 2.45
C ILE A 337 3.97 -5.78 2.12
N ARG A 338 4.44 -6.74 1.33
CA ARG A 338 5.79 -6.78 0.74
C ARG A 338 5.68 -7.01 -0.76
N SER A 339 5.93 -6.00 -1.57
CA SER A 339 5.80 -6.16 -3.02
C SER A 339 7.07 -6.77 -3.64
N GLY A 340 8.24 -6.14 -3.47
CA GLY A 340 9.54 -6.78 -3.75
C GLY A 340 10.35 -6.11 -4.86
N GLU A 341 10.79 -6.82 -5.90
CA GLU A 341 11.50 -6.18 -7.03
C GLU A 341 10.52 -5.83 -8.15
N GLY A 342 10.59 -4.62 -8.71
CA GLY A 342 9.74 -4.16 -9.82
C GLY A 342 9.08 -2.82 -9.49
N ASP A 343 8.36 -2.23 -10.44
CA ASP A 343 7.69 -0.95 -10.20
C ASP A 343 6.29 -1.21 -9.65
N ASP A 344 6.06 -1.05 -8.35
CA ASP A 344 4.83 -1.48 -7.66
C ASP A 344 3.81 -0.36 -7.41
N LEU A 345 2.51 -0.74 -7.33
CA LEU A 345 1.41 0.14 -6.94
C LEU A 345 0.65 -0.43 -5.74
N ILE A 346 0.81 0.23 -4.59
CA ILE A 346 0.28 -0.25 -3.30
C ILE A 346 -0.66 0.77 -2.69
N VAL A 347 -1.78 0.28 -2.14
CA VAL A 347 -2.71 1.05 -1.30
C VAL A 347 -3.03 0.26 -0.03
N GLY A 348 -2.54 0.69 1.14
CA GLY A 348 -2.84 0.03 2.42
C GLY A 348 -4.33 0.09 2.74
N SER A 349 -4.88 1.31 2.74
CA SER A 349 -6.29 1.69 2.90
C SER A 349 -6.72 2.06 4.32
N PHE A 350 -7.23 1.14 5.14
CA PHE A 350 -7.73 1.43 6.49
C PHE A 350 -6.98 0.58 7.51
N GLY A 351 -5.97 1.14 8.12
CA GLY A 351 -5.22 0.38 9.12
C GLY A 351 -4.08 1.21 9.62
N ALA A 352 -3.33 0.65 10.57
CA ALA A 352 -1.94 1.02 10.71
C ALA A 352 -1.10 0.00 9.92
N ASP A 353 -0.86 0.30 8.66
CA ASP A 353 -0.30 -0.62 7.69
C ASP A 353 1.22 -0.63 7.72
N THR A 354 1.82 -1.77 7.36
CA THR A 354 3.27 -1.90 7.18
C THR A 354 3.55 -2.34 5.75
N ILE A 355 4.07 -1.41 4.94
CA ILE A 355 4.32 -1.57 3.52
C ILE A 355 5.84 -1.55 3.26
N GLU A 356 6.35 -2.62 2.64
CA GLU A 356 7.72 -2.72 2.12
C GLU A 356 7.64 -2.84 0.59
N THR A 357 8.00 -1.77 -0.13
CA THR A 357 7.87 -1.76 -1.60
C THR A 357 9.01 -2.53 -2.27
N GLY A 358 10.19 -2.52 -1.65
CA GLY A 358 11.37 -3.16 -2.22
C GLY A 358 12.04 -2.26 -3.27
N ALA A 359 12.53 -2.84 -4.37
CA ALA A 359 13.39 -2.16 -5.34
C ALA A 359 12.68 -1.92 -6.67
N GLY A 360 12.60 -0.66 -7.11
CA GLY A 360 11.97 -0.24 -8.35
C GLY A 360 11.39 1.16 -8.16
N ASP A 361 10.74 1.70 -9.19
CA ASP A 361 10.08 3.01 -9.08
C ASP A 361 8.66 2.82 -8.52
N ASP A 362 8.53 2.74 -7.19
CA ASP A 362 7.28 2.37 -6.52
C ASP A 362 6.34 3.54 -6.22
N PHE A 363 5.05 3.23 -6.13
CA PHE A 363 4.02 4.15 -5.64
C PHE A 363 3.22 3.51 -4.51
N ALA A 364 3.34 4.04 -3.29
CA ALA A 364 2.65 3.53 -2.12
C ALA A 364 1.83 4.62 -1.43
N LEU A 365 0.57 4.28 -1.15
CA LEU A 365 -0.30 5.01 -0.24
C LEU A 365 -0.49 4.19 1.03
N GLY A 366 -0.30 4.82 2.17
CA GLY A 366 -0.69 4.27 3.46
C GLY A 366 -2.20 4.09 3.52
N ASP A 367 -2.94 5.19 3.47
CA ASP A 367 -4.41 5.16 3.45
C ASP A 367 -5.10 5.19 2.05
N LEU A 368 -6.37 5.61 2.03
CA LEU A 368 -7.30 5.57 0.93
C LEU A 368 -7.03 6.53 -0.25
N GLY A 369 -6.98 5.96 -1.45
CA GLY A 369 -6.96 6.72 -2.70
C GLY A 369 -7.77 6.09 -3.83
N ASN A 370 -8.36 6.93 -4.67
CA ASN A 370 -8.77 6.53 -6.01
C ASN A 370 -7.67 6.89 -7.00
N LEU A 371 -7.23 5.90 -7.75
CA LEU A 371 -6.13 6.02 -8.69
C LEU A 371 -6.63 5.72 -10.10
N THR A 372 -6.12 6.46 -11.07
CA THR A 372 -6.07 5.98 -12.45
C THR A 372 -4.64 5.71 -12.81
N PHE A 373 -4.39 4.65 -13.56
CA PHE A 373 -3.03 4.21 -13.92
C PHE A 373 -3.01 3.57 -15.31
N ARG A 374 -1.82 3.35 -15.84
CA ARG A 374 -1.57 2.65 -17.11
C ARG A 374 -0.62 1.48 -16.89
N ASN A 375 -0.52 0.62 -17.90
CA ASN A 375 0.34 -0.55 -17.86
C ASN A 375 0.01 -1.40 -16.62
N ALA A 376 1.01 -1.74 -15.81
CA ALA A 376 0.81 -2.40 -14.52
C ALA A 376 0.54 -1.38 -13.41
N THR A 377 1.41 -0.37 -13.26
CA THR A 377 1.48 0.47 -12.04
C THR A 377 1.62 1.98 -12.30
N ASP A 378 1.66 2.43 -13.56
CA ASP A 378 2.00 3.81 -13.94
C ASP A 378 0.85 4.82 -13.67
N VAL A 379 0.87 5.47 -12.50
CA VAL A 379 -0.20 6.36 -12.01
C VAL A 379 -0.39 7.60 -12.92
N GLU A 380 -1.62 7.93 -13.27
CA GLU A 380 -2.02 9.17 -13.98
C GLU A 380 -2.67 10.20 -13.05
N THR A 381 -3.52 9.74 -12.13
CA THR A 381 -4.24 10.63 -11.21
C THR A 381 -4.44 9.97 -9.86
N LEU A 382 -4.27 10.74 -8.79
CA LEU A 382 -4.68 10.39 -7.44
C LEU A 382 -5.83 11.31 -7.00
N THR A 383 -6.84 10.75 -6.34
CA THR A 383 -7.90 11.49 -5.67
C THR A 383 -8.25 10.81 -4.36
N TYR A 384 -8.01 11.50 -3.24
CA TYR A 384 -8.40 11.03 -1.91
C TYR A 384 -9.92 10.93 -1.79
N THR A 385 -10.41 9.76 -1.37
CA THR A 385 -11.84 9.46 -1.25
C THR A 385 -12.40 9.96 0.09
N THR A 386 -11.63 9.74 1.14
CA THR A 386 -11.78 10.30 2.48
C THR A 386 -10.45 10.88 2.90
N VAL A 387 -10.49 11.89 3.78
CA VAL A 387 -9.33 12.71 4.10
C VAL A 387 -9.21 12.90 5.60
N ASP A 388 -9.91 12.09 6.39
CA ASP A 388 -10.05 12.21 7.84
C ASP A 388 -10.29 10.85 8.52
N VAL A 389 -9.92 9.77 7.82
CA VAL A 389 -10.02 8.39 8.27
C VAL A 389 -8.81 7.66 7.70
N GLY A 390 -8.18 6.84 8.53
CA GLY A 390 -6.92 6.15 8.26
C GLY A 390 -6.23 5.73 9.56
N GLY A 391 -4.99 5.29 9.48
CA GLY A 391 -4.13 5.02 10.63
C GLY A 391 -2.66 5.34 10.35
N GLY A 392 -1.84 5.30 11.40
CA GLY A 392 -0.41 5.63 11.28
C GLY A 392 0.36 4.49 10.64
N ASP A 393 0.89 4.73 9.45
CA ASP A 393 1.46 3.74 8.56
C ASP A 393 2.98 3.71 8.63
N ILE A 394 3.57 2.57 8.28
CA ILE A 394 5.01 2.40 8.07
C ILE A 394 5.21 2.02 6.61
N ILE A 395 5.79 2.91 5.81
CA ILE A 395 6.08 2.67 4.40
C ILE A 395 7.59 2.76 4.18
N SER A 396 8.18 1.71 3.62
CA SER A 396 9.62 1.66 3.36
C SER A 396 9.96 1.10 1.99
N ALA A 397 10.81 1.82 1.25
CA ALA A 397 11.45 1.34 0.03
C ALA A 397 12.84 0.77 0.31
N SER A 398 13.40 0.02 -0.63
CA SER A 398 14.76 -0.52 -0.48
C SER A 398 15.50 -0.72 -1.80
N GLY A 399 16.80 -0.48 -1.83
CA GLY A 399 17.58 -0.66 -3.06
C GLY A 399 17.45 0.55 -3.99
N ALA A 400 17.49 0.30 -5.30
CA ALA A 400 17.49 1.36 -6.31
C ALA A 400 16.07 1.56 -6.85
N GLY A 401 15.76 2.77 -7.30
CA GLY A 401 14.46 3.18 -7.81
C GLY A 401 13.92 4.43 -7.11
N SER A 402 13.18 5.25 -7.86
CA SER A 402 12.63 6.52 -7.44
C SER A 402 11.17 6.40 -7.02
N ASN A 403 10.92 6.48 -5.72
CA ASN A 403 9.65 6.12 -5.11
C ASN A 403 8.77 7.34 -4.80
N ILE A 404 7.46 7.12 -4.76
CA ILE A 404 6.48 8.07 -4.24
C ILE A 404 5.75 7.40 -3.07
N LEU A 405 6.04 7.86 -1.86
CA LEU A 405 5.48 7.33 -0.61
C LEU A 405 4.61 8.41 0.05
N ILE A 406 3.36 8.07 0.36
CA ILE A 406 2.40 9.00 0.98
C ILE A 406 1.73 8.33 2.17
N GLY A 407 1.88 8.87 3.37
CA GLY A 407 1.27 8.35 4.60
C GLY A 407 -0.23 8.61 4.65
N GLN A 408 -0.58 9.90 4.75
CA GLN A 408 -1.90 10.54 4.77
C GLN A 408 -2.44 10.85 6.16
N PHE A 409 -3.17 9.94 6.82
CA PHE A 409 -3.85 10.20 8.09
C PHE A 409 -3.23 9.37 9.20
N GLY A 410 -2.61 10.04 10.16
CA GLY A 410 -1.99 9.35 11.28
C GLY A 410 -0.54 9.76 11.39
N ASP A 411 0.10 9.31 12.46
CA ASP A 411 1.53 9.58 12.66
C ASP A 411 2.30 8.53 11.86
N ASP A 412 2.83 8.93 10.69
CA ASP A 412 3.37 8.02 9.68
C ASP A 412 4.90 7.91 9.75
N VAL A 413 5.44 6.78 9.26
CA VAL A 413 6.88 6.56 9.10
C VAL A 413 7.17 6.21 7.65
N LEU A 414 7.82 7.13 6.94
CA LEU A 414 8.18 6.96 5.52
C LEU A 414 9.69 6.89 5.36
N LEU A 415 10.18 5.81 4.75
CA LEU A 415 11.59 5.53 4.53
C LEU A 415 11.87 5.34 3.04
N GLY A 416 12.59 6.28 2.45
CA GLY A 416 13.14 6.17 1.08
C GLY A 416 14.31 5.20 0.98
N ALA A 417 14.96 5.19 -0.19
CA ALA A 417 15.98 4.23 -0.58
C ALA A 417 17.26 4.91 -1.13
N ASP A 418 17.92 4.35 -2.15
CA ASP A 418 19.22 4.86 -2.64
C ASP A 418 19.11 5.96 -3.73
N ASP A 419 17.97 6.05 -4.43
CA ASP A 419 17.73 6.98 -5.55
C ASP A 419 16.67 8.04 -5.15
N ASP A 420 16.50 9.09 -5.98
CA ASP A 420 15.58 10.21 -5.68
C ASP A 420 14.16 9.75 -5.33
N ASP A 421 13.66 10.18 -4.16
CA ASP A 421 12.32 9.86 -3.68
C ASP A 421 11.42 11.10 -3.43
N LEU A 422 10.11 10.88 -3.39
CA LEU A 422 9.12 11.82 -2.85
C LEU A 422 8.41 11.18 -1.66
N LEU A 423 8.60 11.77 -0.48
CA LEU A 423 7.95 11.36 0.76
C LEU A 423 7.01 12.48 1.21
N ILE A 424 5.76 12.11 1.47
CA ILE A 424 4.73 13.04 1.93
C ILE A 424 4.05 12.42 3.14
N GLY A 425 4.27 12.97 4.33
CA GLY A 425 3.61 12.49 5.56
C GLY A 425 2.10 12.67 5.45
N ASP A 426 1.68 13.91 5.22
CA ASP A 426 0.26 14.28 5.16
C ASP A 426 -0.40 14.19 3.75
N LEU A 427 -1.60 14.75 3.62
CA LEU A 427 -2.34 14.82 2.36
C LEU A 427 -1.80 15.87 1.37
N SER A 428 -1.48 15.45 0.15
CA SER A 428 -1.09 16.34 -0.96
C SER A 428 -1.70 15.99 -2.31
N GLU A 429 -2.20 16.97 -3.05
CA GLU A 429 -2.63 16.78 -4.45
C GLU A 429 -1.40 16.63 -5.36
N LEU A 430 -1.35 15.52 -6.11
CA LEU A 430 -0.32 15.24 -7.10
C LEU A 430 -0.85 15.49 -8.52
N GLN A 431 -0.15 16.32 -9.28
CA GLN A 431 -0.36 16.48 -10.71
C GLN A 431 0.79 15.81 -11.46
N LEU A 432 0.48 14.76 -12.21
CA LEU A 432 1.42 14.04 -13.06
C LEU A 432 1.27 14.47 -14.53
N SER A 433 2.39 14.50 -15.24
CA SER A 433 2.41 14.64 -16.69
C SER A 433 1.73 13.45 -17.37
N SER A 434 1.13 13.71 -18.52
CA SER A 434 0.39 12.67 -19.25
C SER A 434 1.33 11.57 -19.71
N VAL A 435 0.89 10.31 -19.68
CA VAL A 435 1.73 9.18 -20.10
C VAL A 435 2.16 9.29 -21.58
N ALA A 436 1.39 10.01 -22.40
CA ALA A 436 1.77 10.28 -23.79
C ALA A 436 3.06 11.12 -23.93
N ASP A 437 3.48 11.76 -22.84
CA ASP A 437 4.63 12.64 -22.74
C ASP A 437 5.80 12.00 -21.96
N VAL A 438 5.67 10.74 -21.50
CA VAL A 438 6.76 10.01 -20.85
C VAL A 438 7.96 9.90 -21.77
N LEU A 439 9.10 10.34 -21.27
CA LEU A 439 10.37 10.31 -21.97
C LEU A 439 11.08 8.97 -21.72
N PRO A 440 11.95 8.52 -22.65
CA PRO A 440 12.69 7.28 -22.44
C PRO A 440 13.58 7.35 -21.19
N GLY A 441 13.36 6.41 -20.26
CA GLY A 441 14.10 6.28 -19.00
C GLY A 441 13.64 7.23 -17.89
N GLN A 442 12.49 7.87 -18.06
CA GLN A 442 11.89 8.73 -17.05
C GLN A 442 11.20 7.90 -15.96
N SER A 443 11.49 8.18 -14.69
CA SER A 443 10.84 7.53 -13.54
C SER A 443 9.45 8.09 -13.24
N HIS A 444 8.69 7.41 -12.37
CA HIS A 444 7.40 7.90 -11.87
C HIS A 444 7.53 9.27 -11.19
N LEU A 445 8.55 9.44 -10.35
CA LEU A 445 8.85 10.70 -9.69
C LEU A 445 9.07 11.85 -10.69
N GLU A 446 9.81 11.59 -11.76
CA GLU A 446 10.12 12.60 -12.76
C GLU A 446 8.91 13.00 -13.62
N ARG A 447 7.78 12.31 -13.51
CA ARG A 447 6.53 12.70 -14.17
C ARG A 447 5.76 13.75 -13.39
N ILE A 448 6.11 14.04 -12.14
CA ILE A 448 5.45 15.07 -11.33
C ILE A 448 5.60 16.44 -11.96
N GLU A 449 4.47 17.12 -12.16
CA GLU A 449 4.35 18.52 -12.57
C GLU A 449 4.06 19.43 -11.38
N ALA A 450 3.27 18.95 -10.41
CA ALA A 450 3.02 19.69 -9.17
C ALA A 450 2.70 18.77 -7.98
N VAL A 451 3.14 19.21 -6.80
CA VAL A 451 2.71 18.71 -5.50
C VAL A 451 2.15 19.89 -4.73
N VAL A 452 0.92 19.76 -4.22
CA VAL A 452 0.26 20.82 -3.47
C VAL A 452 -0.39 20.21 -2.23
N SER A 453 0.14 20.53 -1.06
CA SER A 453 -0.47 20.07 0.20
C SER A 453 -1.91 20.57 0.34
N ILE A 454 -2.77 19.70 0.88
CA ILE A 454 -4.18 19.98 1.12
C ILE A 454 -4.50 19.76 2.59
N ARG A 455 -5.72 20.15 3.01
CA ARG A 455 -6.22 19.91 4.38
C ARG A 455 -5.29 20.40 5.51
N PRO A 456 -4.93 21.69 5.53
CA PRO A 456 -4.05 22.27 6.55
C PRO A 456 -4.62 22.34 7.97
N ASP A 457 -5.76 21.71 8.18
CA ASP A 457 -6.50 21.64 9.43
C ASP A 457 -6.31 20.30 10.16
N LEU A 458 -5.71 19.32 9.49
CA LEU A 458 -5.24 18.08 10.08
C LEU A 458 -3.74 18.21 10.22
N GLY A 459 -3.20 17.81 11.38
CA GLY A 459 -1.77 17.71 11.55
C GLY A 459 -1.43 16.51 12.43
N PHE A 460 -0.52 15.70 11.93
CA PHE A 460 -0.04 14.46 12.49
C PHE A 460 1.48 14.50 12.56
N ASP A 461 2.07 13.75 13.49
CA ASP A 461 3.50 13.84 13.74
C ASP A 461 4.24 12.76 12.94
N ASP A 462 4.77 13.13 11.77
CA ASP A 462 5.35 12.18 10.81
C ASP A 462 6.87 12.04 10.94
N THR A 463 7.39 10.88 10.55
CA THR A 463 8.84 10.61 10.47
C THR A 463 9.25 10.23 9.06
N LEU A 464 10.00 11.09 8.39
CA LEU A 464 10.44 10.91 7.01
C LEU A 464 11.96 10.79 6.94
N ASN A 465 12.46 9.86 6.12
CA ASN A 465 13.88 9.70 5.84
C ASN A 465 14.12 9.40 4.36
N GLY A 466 14.74 10.33 3.62
CA GLY A 466 15.02 10.19 2.18
C GLY A 466 16.12 9.17 1.87
N ALA A 467 17.07 9.01 2.79
CA ALA A 467 18.20 8.09 2.70
C ALA A 467 19.26 8.47 1.65
N GLY A 468 19.14 8.11 0.39
CA GLY A 468 20.11 8.45 -0.66
C GLY A 468 19.39 8.94 -1.91
N GLY A 469 19.99 9.87 -2.64
CA GLY A 469 19.34 10.48 -3.79
C GLY A 469 19.10 11.96 -3.55
N ASN A 470 18.41 12.64 -4.47
CA ASN A 470 18.03 14.04 -4.30
C ASN A 470 16.53 14.14 -4.01
N ASP A 471 16.19 14.05 -2.73
CA ASP A 471 14.82 13.75 -2.30
C ASP A 471 13.95 15.01 -2.11
N LEU A 472 12.63 14.83 -2.14
CA LEU A 472 11.65 15.82 -1.70
C LEU A 472 10.84 15.25 -0.55
N LEU A 473 11.05 15.79 0.66
CA LEU A 473 10.35 15.42 1.88
C LEU A 473 9.40 16.54 2.27
N ILE A 474 8.14 16.19 2.51
CA ILE A 474 7.10 17.10 2.98
C ILE A 474 6.47 16.43 4.20
N GLY A 475 6.69 16.98 5.40
CA GLY A 475 6.09 16.46 6.63
C GLY A 475 4.57 16.66 6.55
N GLY A 476 4.13 17.89 6.76
CA GLY A 476 2.71 18.16 6.86
C GLY A 476 2.44 19.17 7.94
N PHE A 477 1.21 19.28 8.40
CA PHE A 477 1.03 19.94 9.68
C PHE A 477 1.34 18.92 10.77
N GLY A 478 1.87 19.38 11.89
CA GLY A 478 2.24 18.48 12.97
C GLY A 478 3.68 18.72 13.35
N GLY A 479 4.17 17.98 14.34
CA GLY A 479 5.58 18.05 14.75
C GLY A 479 6.38 16.97 14.05
N ASP A 480 6.90 17.29 12.87
CA ASP A 480 7.49 16.28 11.99
C ASP A 480 8.99 16.08 12.23
N SER A 481 9.50 14.91 11.84
CA SER A 481 10.92 14.55 11.89
C SER A 481 11.42 14.16 10.51
N LEU A 482 12.19 15.03 9.85
CA LEU A 482 12.69 14.80 8.48
C LEU A 482 14.22 14.62 8.48
N LEU A 483 14.68 13.57 7.81
CA LEU A 483 16.09 13.31 7.53
C LEU A 483 16.29 13.28 6.01
N GLY A 484 17.14 14.15 5.47
CA GLY A 484 17.44 14.19 4.02
C GLY A 484 18.21 12.95 3.61
N GLY A 485 19.50 12.92 3.92
CA GLY A 485 20.32 11.76 3.64
C GLY A 485 21.61 12.14 2.90
N ASP A 486 22.01 11.30 1.95
CA ASP A 486 23.08 11.58 1.02
C ASP A 486 22.50 12.22 -0.27
N GLY A 487 22.85 13.47 -0.59
CA GLY A 487 22.47 14.06 -1.88
C GLY A 487 22.18 15.55 -1.85
N GLN A 488 21.13 15.99 -2.54
CA GLN A 488 20.59 17.34 -2.46
C GLN A 488 19.12 17.21 -2.18
N ASP A 489 18.78 17.42 -0.91
CA ASP A 489 17.44 17.14 -0.44
C ASP A 489 16.65 18.44 -0.24
N PHE A 490 15.35 18.34 -0.42
CA PHE A 490 14.39 19.41 -0.20
C PHE A 490 13.44 18.99 0.91
N LEU A 491 13.67 19.51 2.11
CA LEU A 491 12.91 19.19 3.31
C LEU A 491 11.97 20.36 3.62
N PHE A 492 10.69 20.06 3.75
CA PHE A 492 9.65 20.96 4.19
C PHE A 492 9.00 20.38 5.43
N GLY A 493 9.16 21.03 6.59
CA GLY A 493 8.47 20.67 7.82
C GLY A 493 6.97 20.68 7.57
N ASP A 494 6.44 21.84 7.17
CA ASP A 494 5.06 21.93 6.70
C ASP A 494 4.87 21.77 5.17
N THR A 495 3.92 22.53 4.63
CA THR A 495 3.45 22.43 3.25
C THR A 495 4.29 23.19 2.25
N VAL A 496 4.28 22.68 1.01
CA VAL A 496 4.86 23.37 -0.15
C VAL A 496 3.96 23.25 -1.39
N ASP A 497 3.88 24.31 -2.18
CA ASP A 497 3.43 24.26 -3.58
C ASP A 497 4.69 24.10 -4.44
N ALA A 498 5.02 22.85 -4.77
CA ALA A 498 6.15 22.49 -5.60
C ALA A 498 5.68 22.31 -7.05
N ARG A 499 6.31 23.00 -8.00
CA ARG A 499 5.98 22.92 -9.42
C ARG A 499 7.20 22.64 -10.25
N ARG A 500 7.14 21.56 -11.01
CA ARG A 500 8.22 21.12 -11.89
C ARG A 500 7.83 21.31 -13.35
N ASN A 501 8.76 21.81 -14.14
CA ASN A 501 8.63 21.92 -15.58
C ASN A 501 9.94 21.53 -16.27
N TYR A 502 9.90 20.46 -17.07
CA TYR A 502 11.03 20.01 -17.87
C TYR A 502 10.85 20.37 -19.35
N ASP A 503 11.78 21.17 -19.90
CA ASP A 503 11.81 21.50 -21.33
C ASP A 503 12.73 20.55 -22.09
N VAL A 504 12.13 19.60 -22.80
CA VAL A 504 12.82 18.58 -23.62
C VAL A 504 13.74 19.21 -24.69
N ALA A 505 13.39 20.39 -25.22
CA ALA A 505 14.17 21.02 -26.29
C ALA A 505 15.49 21.61 -25.78
N THR A 506 15.51 22.06 -24.53
CA THR A 506 16.69 22.61 -23.87
C THR A 506 17.31 21.65 -22.85
N GLN A 507 16.65 20.50 -22.59
CA GLN A 507 16.97 19.55 -21.52
C GLN A 507 17.17 20.26 -20.19
N THR A 508 16.28 21.21 -19.91
CA THR A 508 16.37 22.05 -18.72
C THR A 508 15.14 21.84 -17.86
N GLU A 509 15.36 21.51 -16.60
CA GLU A 509 14.33 21.49 -15.57
C GLU A 509 14.24 22.86 -14.89
N THR A 510 13.02 23.23 -14.52
CA THR A 510 12.75 24.30 -13.58
C THR A 510 11.89 23.74 -12.46
N LEU A 511 12.33 23.93 -11.22
CA LEU A 511 11.58 23.59 -10.01
C LEU A 511 11.27 24.90 -9.28
N GLU A 512 9.99 25.22 -9.15
CA GLU A 512 9.47 26.37 -8.39
C GLU A 512 8.88 25.85 -7.08
N LEU A 513 9.28 26.46 -5.97
CA LEU A 513 8.86 26.09 -4.61
C LEU A 513 8.26 27.33 -3.97
N ASP A 514 7.08 27.20 -3.36
CA ASP A 514 6.40 28.29 -2.67
C ASP A 514 5.69 27.79 -1.41
N THR A 515 6.09 28.27 -0.23
CA THR A 515 5.49 27.91 1.07
C THR A 515 4.57 29.03 1.59
N ASN A 516 3.76 29.66 0.71
CA ASN A 516 2.96 30.84 1.10
C ASN A 516 1.75 30.49 2.00
N PHE A 517 1.92 30.65 3.30
CA PHE A 517 0.91 30.33 4.32
C PHE A 517 -0.18 31.40 4.50
N ALA A 518 -1.43 30.95 4.71
CA ALA A 518 -2.55 31.78 5.19
C ALA A 518 -2.90 31.54 6.67
N PHE A 519 -2.23 30.59 7.33
CA PHE A 519 -2.50 30.09 8.68
C PHE A 519 -1.43 30.58 9.68
N VAL A 520 -1.66 30.36 10.98
CA VAL A 520 -0.89 31.03 12.07
C VAL A 520 -0.32 30.04 13.10
N THR A 521 -0.50 28.73 12.91
CA THR A 521 -0.04 27.68 13.83
C THR A 521 0.32 26.43 13.00
N GLY A 522 1.62 26.15 12.86
CA GLY A 522 2.16 24.84 12.48
C GLY A 522 2.85 24.21 13.68
N GLY A 523 3.41 23.01 13.54
CA GLY A 523 3.97 22.27 14.66
C GLY A 523 5.41 22.62 14.97
N HIS A 524 6.13 21.68 15.59
CA HIS A 524 7.55 21.84 15.91
C HIS A 524 8.31 20.76 15.15
N ASP A 525 8.95 21.17 14.08
CA ASP A 525 9.62 20.23 13.19
C ASP A 525 11.08 20.04 13.58
N ILE A 526 11.59 18.84 13.38
CA ILE A 526 12.98 18.46 13.56
C ILE A 526 13.50 18.03 12.20
N MET A 527 14.43 18.78 11.63
CA MET A 527 14.92 18.50 10.28
C MET A 527 16.45 18.44 10.24
N ASP A 528 17.00 17.39 9.61
CA ASP A 528 18.43 17.24 9.34
C ASP A 528 18.68 16.97 7.85
N GLY A 529 19.28 17.94 7.15
CA GLY A 529 19.67 17.77 5.75
C GLY A 529 20.80 16.75 5.56
N GLN A 530 21.56 16.44 6.61
CA GLN A 530 22.68 15.50 6.58
C GLN A 530 23.77 15.83 5.53
N ALA A 531 24.02 14.93 4.59
CA ALA A 531 25.20 14.96 3.73
C ALA A 531 24.82 15.48 2.35
N GLY A 532 24.88 16.79 2.18
CA GLY A 532 24.44 17.31 0.91
C GLY A 532 24.64 18.80 0.77
N ALA A 533 23.89 19.37 -0.16
CA ALA A 533 23.73 20.80 -0.27
C ALA A 533 22.24 21.10 -0.32
N ASP A 534 21.66 21.02 0.88
CA ASP A 534 20.24 20.75 1.08
C ASP A 534 19.43 22.04 1.21
N VAL A 535 18.12 21.91 1.10
CA VAL A 535 17.16 22.99 1.26
C VAL A 535 16.19 22.58 2.34
N VAL A 536 16.34 23.14 3.53
CA VAL A 536 15.55 22.77 4.71
C VAL A 536 14.72 23.97 5.14
N ILE A 537 13.40 23.81 5.07
CA ILE A 537 12.40 24.84 5.30
C ILE A 537 11.44 24.34 6.39
N GLY A 538 11.35 25.03 7.52
CA GLY A 538 10.46 24.60 8.61
C GLY A 538 9.01 24.87 8.29
N GLY A 539 8.67 26.14 8.15
CA GLY A 539 7.35 26.61 7.83
C GLY A 539 6.79 27.45 8.96
N LEU A 540 5.56 27.17 9.34
CA LEU A 540 4.91 27.74 10.50
C LEU A 540 5.29 26.94 11.74
N GLY A 541 5.61 27.66 12.82
CA GLY A 541 5.86 26.99 14.08
C GLY A 541 7.23 27.35 14.59
N THR A 542 7.81 26.45 15.36
CA THR A 542 9.12 26.66 15.97
C THR A 542 9.97 25.45 15.66
N ASP A 543 10.94 25.61 14.78
CA ASP A 543 11.56 24.45 14.14
C ASP A 543 13.02 24.32 14.53
N LEU A 544 13.52 23.09 14.48
CA LEU A 544 14.89 22.72 14.85
C LEU A 544 15.63 22.23 13.61
N PHE A 545 16.70 22.94 13.22
CA PHE A 545 17.47 22.61 12.03
C PHE A 545 18.86 22.03 12.33
N PHE A 546 19.18 20.95 11.65
CA PHE A 546 20.52 20.38 11.54
C PHE A 546 20.98 20.45 10.08
N GLY A 547 22.21 20.94 9.88
CA GLY A 547 22.74 21.17 8.54
C GLY A 547 24.02 21.98 8.54
N ASN A 548 24.85 21.74 7.53
CA ASN A 548 26.03 22.49 7.18
C ASN A 548 25.69 23.78 6.42
N THR A 549 25.56 24.88 7.15
CA THR A 549 25.39 26.25 6.59
C THR A 549 26.40 26.74 5.53
N GLN A 550 27.48 26.02 5.23
CA GLN A 550 28.33 26.34 4.09
C GLN A 550 27.75 25.84 2.76
N THR A 551 26.95 24.78 2.79
CA THR A 551 26.39 24.09 1.64
C THR A 551 24.87 24.21 1.59
N ASP A 552 24.23 24.31 2.75
CA ASP A 552 22.79 24.14 2.87
C ASP A 552 22.07 25.49 2.99
N ILE A 553 20.82 25.50 2.55
CA ILE A 553 19.86 26.60 2.69
C ILE A 553 18.91 26.22 3.82
N LEU A 554 18.98 26.97 4.92
CA LEU A 554 18.08 26.79 6.06
C LEU A 554 17.18 28.02 6.18
N ALA A 555 15.87 27.82 6.23
CA ALA A 555 14.89 28.88 6.48
C ALA A 555 13.79 28.38 7.42
N GLY A 556 13.38 29.22 8.37
CA GLY A 556 12.19 28.96 9.19
C GLY A 556 10.94 29.12 8.36
N ASP A 557 10.49 30.35 8.14
CA ASP A 557 9.17 30.57 7.52
C ASP A 557 9.16 30.58 5.98
N ALA A 558 8.19 31.33 5.43
CA ALA A 558 7.87 31.39 4.02
C ALA A 558 9.09 31.59 3.10
N PHE A 559 9.19 30.65 2.18
CA PHE A 559 10.24 30.43 1.23
C PHE A 559 9.61 30.38 -0.16
N THR A 560 10.11 31.20 -1.06
CA THR A 560 9.82 31.06 -2.49
C THR A 560 11.14 30.95 -3.22
N ALA A 561 11.31 29.89 -4.01
CA ALA A 561 12.53 29.69 -4.78
C ALA A 561 12.27 29.10 -6.15
N LYS A 562 13.22 29.33 -7.04
CA LYS A 562 13.27 28.79 -8.39
C LYS A 562 14.64 28.21 -8.61
N TYR A 563 14.67 26.92 -8.95
CA TYR A 563 15.84 26.17 -9.30
C TYR A 563 15.82 25.87 -10.80
N ILE A 564 16.99 25.85 -11.41
CA ILE A 564 17.18 25.52 -12.83
C ILE A 564 18.31 24.51 -12.94
N THR A 565 18.06 23.43 -13.67
CA THR A 565 18.98 22.30 -13.80
C THR A 565 19.11 21.91 -15.26
N TYR A 566 20.33 21.61 -15.72
CA TYR A 566 20.57 21.14 -17.09
C TYR A 566 20.91 19.65 -17.09
N PHE A 567 20.13 18.88 -17.86
CA PHE A 567 20.23 17.42 -18.01
C PHE A 567 20.92 17.06 -19.34
N PRO A 568 22.26 16.98 -19.40
CA PRO A 568 23.00 16.75 -20.65
C PRO A 568 22.65 15.42 -21.33
N THR A 569 22.21 14.42 -20.56
CA THR A 569 21.81 13.08 -21.02
C THR A 569 20.30 12.90 -21.15
N GLY A 570 19.51 13.93 -20.84
CA GLY A 570 18.07 13.77 -20.58
C GLY A 570 17.81 13.25 -19.17
N LEU A 571 16.58 12.79 -18.93
CA LEU A 571 16.12 12.18 -17.68
C LEU A 571 16.59 10.71 -17.59
N VAL A 572 17.91 10.48 -17.67
CA VAL A 572 18.46 9.12 -17.59
C VAL A 572 19.70 9.16 -16.71
N GLY A 573 19.66 8.35 -15.65
CA GLY A 573 20.67 8.26 -14.59
C GLY A 573 20.51 9.38 -13.57
N GLU A 574 21.50 9.47 -12.68
CA GLU A 574 21.61 10.44 -11.59
C GLU A 574 21.07 11.83 -11.94
N THR A 575 20.17 12.33 -11.11
CA THR A 575 19.67 13.69 -11.26
C THR A 575 20.79 14.69 -10.95
N PRO A 576 21.03 15.69 -11.82
CA PRO A 576 22.07 16.67 -11.56
C PRO A 576 21.65 17.63 -10.44
N PHE A 577 22.66 18.13 -9.72
CA PHE A 577 22.49 19.21 -8.74
C PHE A 577 21.64 20.38 -9.29
N ARG A 578 20.56 20.70 -8.58
CA ARG A 578 19.62 21.77 -8.89
C ARG A 578 20.19 23.10 -8.46
N GLN A 579 20.46 23.97 -9.44
CA GLN A 579 21.06 25.27 -9.19
C GLN A 579 20.00 26.32 -8.88
N VAL A 580 20.17 27.03 -7.77
CA VAL A 580 19.37 28.20 -7.43
C VAL A 580 19.45 29.29 -8.52
N ASP A 581 18.31 29.72 -9.06
CA ASP A 581 18.17 30.86 -9.98
C ASP A 581 17.61 32.10 -9.26
N GLU A 582 16.48 31.93 -8.56
CA GLU A 582 15.83 32.99 -7.78
C GLU A 582 15.42 32.46 -6.40
N VAL A 583 15.63 33.25 -5.34
CA VAL A 583 15.13 32.95 -3.99
C VAL A 583 14.62 34.22 -3.36
N ASN A 584 13.52 34.10 -2.64
CA ASN A 584 12.93 35.14 -1.83
C ASN A 584 12.52 34.54 -0.49
N PHE A 585 12.91 35.22 0.59
CA PHE A 585 12.51 34.87 1.95
C PHE A 585 11.50 35.92 2.42
N ALA A 586 10.37 35.49 2.97
CA ALA A 586 9.63 36.36 3.87
C ALA A 586 10.48 36.59 5.14
N ALA A 587 10.29 37.72 5.82
CA ALA A 587 11.12 38.04 6.97
C ALA A 587 10.98 36.97 8.06
N PHE A 588 12.13 36.44 8.53
CA PHE A 588 12.23 35.56 9.69
C PHE A 588 11.26 35.98 10.81
N SER A 589 10.36 35.08 11.18
CA SER A 589 9.81 35.00 12.51
C SER A 589 10.99 34.71 13.46
N PRO A 590 11.08 35.39 14.60
CA PRO A 590 12.27 35.32 15.47
C PRO A 590 12.38 34.02 16.29
N VAL A 591 11.71 32.93 15.91
CA VAL A 591 11.41 31.80 16.81
C VAL A 591 12.01 30.46 16.33
N ASP A 592 12.89 30.48 15.32
CA ASP A 592 13.55 29.26 14.83
C ASP A 592 14.84 28.95 15.61
N LEU A 593 15.08 27.67 15.88
CA LEU A 593 16.21 27.19 16.65
C LEU A 593 17.35 26.74 15.75
N LEU A 594 18.47 27.46 15.83
CA LEU A 594 19.73 27.12 15.16
C LEU A 594 20.83 26.84 16.18
N THR A 595 21.74 25.91 15.83
CA THR A 595 22.96 25.68 16.59
C THR A 595 23.84 26.94 16.60
N SER A 596 24.67 27.06 17.65
CA SER A 596 25.58 28.21 17.80
C SER A 596 26.56 28.37 16.64
N GLU A 597 26.91 27.27 15.94
CA GLU A 597 27.77 27.29 14.76
C GLU A 597 27.01 27.82 13.53
N GLN A 598 25.77 27.36 13.32
CA GLN A 598 24.91 27.81 12.23
C GLN A 598 24.62 29.31 12.34
N VAL A 599 24.40 29.86 13.53
CA VAL A 599 24.16 31.31 13.72
C VAL A 599 25.35 32.19 13.30
N LEU A 600 26.58 31.68 13.41
CA LEU A 600 27.80 32.44 13.07
C LEU A 600 28.05 32.52 11.55
N THR A 601 27.42 31.64 10.79
CA THR A 601 27.55 31.47 9.34
C THR A 601 26.24 31.76 8.60
N SER A 602 25.09 31.82 9.30
CA SER A 602 23.75 32.09 8.78
C SER A 602 23.57 33.54 8.38
N LEU A 603 24.21 33.92 7.28
CA LEU A 603 23.79 34.99 6.39
C LEU A 603 24.27 34.57 5.01
N GLY A 604 23.37 34.00 4.21
CA GLY A 604 23.59 33.77 2.79
C GLY A 604 23.81 35.09 2.05
N VAL A 605 25.02 35.66 2.16
CA VAL A 605 25.47 36.72 1.27
C VAL A 605 25.89 36.02 -0.01
N PHE A 606 24.95 35.89 -0.95
CA PHE A 606 25.28 35.63 -2.35
C PHE A 606 26.10 36.81 -2.87
N GLU A 607 27.43 36.74 -2.78
CA GLU A 607 28.28 37.44 -3.75
C GLU A 607 27.97 36.81 -5.11
N LYS A 608 27.09 37.50 -5.83
CA LYS A 608 26.82 37.32 -7.25
C LYS A 608 28.12 37.28 -8.02
N ASP A 609 28.66 36.08 -8.25
CA ASP A 609 29.80 35.87 -9.13
C ASP A 609 29.32 35.95 -10.59
N ARG A 610 28.88 37.14 -11.01
CA ARG A 610 28.76 37.48 -12.43
C ARG A 610 30.11 37.99 -12.89
N ALA A 611 30.81 37.15 -13.64
CA ALA A 611 31.98 37.50 -14.42
C ALA A 611 31.78 38.80 -15.23
N THR A 612 32.37 39.91 -14.77
CA THR A 612 33.28 40.87 -15.45
C THR A 612 33.25 42.25 -14.75
N PRO A 613 34.38 42.80 -14.24
CA PRO A 613 34.38 44.05 -13.47
C PRO A 613 34.45 45.32 -14.34
N ASP A 614 33.51 46.25 -14.13
CA ASP A 614 33.63 47.68 -14.51
C ASP A 614 34.38 48.42 -13.38
N PRO A 615 35.52 49.11 -13.61
CA PRO A 615 36.40 49.54 -12.52
C PRO A 615 36.06 50.88 -11.83
N ASP A 616 35.00 51.61 -12.21
CA ASP A 616 34.85 53.01 -11.78
C ASP A 616 33.43 53.43 -11.33
N ALA A 617 32.76 52.64 -10.48
CA ALA A 617 31.55 53.11 -9.81
C ALA A 617 31.34 52.46 -8.42
N PHE A 618 31.76 53.12 -7.34
CA PHE A 618 30.86 53.81 -6.39
C PHE A 618 31.54 54.15 -5.04
N ASP A 619 31.02 55.20 -4.41
CA ASP A 619 31.54 56.06 -3.35
C ASP A 619 31.16 55.57 -1.93
N PRO A 620 32.10 55.39 -0.98
CA PRO A 620 31.84 54.78 0.33
C PRO A 620 31.32 55.75 1.41
N ALA A 621 30.52 56.75 1.05
CA ALA A 621 30.01 57.75 1.99
C ALA A 621 28.48 57.92 1.91
N GLY A 622 27.71 56.91 2.31
CA GLY A 622 26.27 57.08 2.45
C GLY A 622 25.53 55.85 2.95
N LEU A 623 25.58 55.59 4.27
CA LEU A 623 24.42 55.06 5.01
C LEU A 623 24.67 55.25 6.52
N ARG A 624 24.43 56.47 7.00
CA ARG A 624 24.09 56.72 8.39
C ARG A 624 22.73 57.40 8.39
N THR A 625 21.92 56.99 9.37
CA THR A 625 20.63 57.56 9.82
C THR A 625 19.41 57.28 8.95
N ASN A 626 18.53 56.37 9.42
CA ASN A 626 17.14 56.69 9.77
C ASN A 626 16.42 55.47 10.39
N LEU A 627 16.37 55.40 11.73
CA LEU A 627 15.24 54.79 12.42
C LEU A 627 14.80 55.79 13.50
N ALA A 628 13.80 56.58 13.15
CA ALA A 628 13.15 57.51 14.08
C ALA A 628 12.05 56.74 14.79
N ILE A 629 12.22 56.53 16.09
CA ILE A 629 11.20 56.01 17.00
C ILE A 629 10.11 57.10 17.15
N PRO A 630 8.84 56.86 16.78
CA PRO A 630 7.76 57.79 17.08
C PRO A 630 7.40 57.68 18.56
N ALA A 631 7.26 58.84 19.20
CA ALA A 631 6.88 58.98 20.59
C ALA A 631 5.44 58.50 20.86
N SER A 632 5.33 57.75 21.95
CA SER A 632 4.14 57.43 22.75
C SER A 632 2.98 58.43 22.66
N GLN A 633 1.78 57.91 22.38
CA GLN A 633 0.48 58.51 22.73
C GLN A 633 -0.21 57.59 23.77
N PRO A 634 -0.93 58.14 24.76
CA PRO A 634 -1.44 57.39 25.90
C PRO A 634 -2.80 56.73 25.56
N ILE A 635 -2.98 55.47 25.95
CA ILE A 635 -4.30 54.83 25.94
C ILE A 635 -4.83 54.79 27.38
N GLU A 636 -6.08 55.22 27.51
CA GLU A 636 -6.83 55.40 28.74
C GLU A 636 -7.12 54.07 29.47
N SER A 637 -7.19 54.20 30.78
CA SER A 637 -7.64 53.21 31.75
C SER A 637 -9.09 52.74 31.52
N THR A 638 -9.34 51.45 31.73
CA THR A 638 -10.50 50.80 32.42
C THR A 638 -10.49 49.30 32.03
N GLN A 639 -10.85 48.29 32.83
CA GLN A 639 -11.18 48.11 34.24
C GLN A 639 -11.33 46.59 34.47
N GLY A 640 -10.57 46.02 35.42
CA GLY A 640 -10.96 44.86 36.24
C GLY A 640 -10.93 43.46 35.62
N MET A 641 -10.00 42.61 36.11
CA MET A 641 -10.27 41.22 36.46
C MET A 641 -9.48 40.84 37.71
N GLU A 642 -10.09 39.98 38.52
CA GLU A 642 -9.57 39.50 39.80
C GLU A 642 -8.27 38.73 39.60
N THR A 643 -7.19 39.18 40.25
CA THR A 643 -5.93 38.46 40.33
C THR A 643 -6.10 37.24 41.25
N ASP A 644 -6.15 36.03 40.70
CA ASP A 644 -5.78 34.81 41.44
C ASP A 644 -4.26 34.93 41.73
N PRO A 645 -3.83 35.09 42.99
CA PRO A 645 -2.42 35.30 43.34
C PRO A 645 -1.53 34.08 43.08
N LEU A 646 -2.11 32.93 42.71
CA LEU A 646 -1.40 31.71 42.33
C LEU A 646 -1.51 31.38 40.84
N LEU A 647 -2.18 32.22 40.03
CA LEU A 647 -2.33 32.00 38.58
C LEU A 647 -0.97 31.81 37.90
N PHE A 648 -0.03 32.71 38.19
CA PHE A 648 1.35 32.63 37.66
C PHE A 648 2.04 31.30 37.98
N LEU A 649 1.90 30.80 39.20
CA LEU A 649 2.51 29.53 39.61
C LEU A 649 1.84 28.33 38.94
N ARG A 650 0.50 28.31 38.85
CA ARG A 650 -0.24 27.20 38.23
C ARG A 650 -0.01 27.12 36.72
N VAL A 651 0.06 28.27 36.06
CA VAL A 651 0.32 28.37 34.62
C VAL A 651 1.75 27.95 34.30
N ILE A 652 2.73 28.36 35.12
CA ILE A 652 4.13 27.93 34.94
C ILE A 652 4.30 26.45 35.25
N GLU A 653 3.69 25.96 36.33
CA GLU A 653 3.73 24.53 36.68
C GLU A 653 3.10 23.69 35.56
N GLY A 654 1.95 24.13 35.02
CA GLY A 654 1.34 23.49 33.85
C GLY A 654 2.19 23.55 32.58
N PHE A 655 2.81 24.70 32.29
CA PHE A 655 3.68 24.86 31.12
C PHE A 655 4.95 23.99 31.18
N PHE A 656 5.55 23.82 32.36
CA PHE A 656 6.73 22.95 32.53
C PHE A 656 6.38 21.48 32.85
N GLU A 657 5.10 21.14 33.01
CA GLU A 657 4.61 19.76 33.08
C GLU A 657 4.21 19.22 31.70
N ASP A 658 4.12 20.10 30.70
CA ASP A 658 3.87 19.77 29.32
C ASP A 658 5.05 18.97 28.74
N GLU A 659 4.78 17.76 28.23
CA GLU A 659 5.83 16.85 27.75
C GLU A 659 6.58 17.45 26.55
N ASP A 660 5.91 18.22 25.70
CA ASP A 660 6.53 18.88 24.54
C ASP A 660 7.48 19.99 24.96
N ILE A 661 7.11 20.77 25.99
CA ILE A 661 7.99 21.81 26.54
C ILE A 661 9.21 21.19 27.22
N ILE A 662 9.02 20.09 27.94
CA ILE A 662 10.14 19.36 28.57
C ILE A 662 11.08 18.80 27.50
N ARG A 663 10.52 18.21 26.43
CA ARG A 663 11.27 17.67 25.29
C ARG A 663 12.07 18.77 24.59
N ARG A 664 11.44 19.90 24.26
CA ARG A 664 12.10 21.08 23.66
C ARG A 664 13.26 21.62 24.50
N ILE A 665 13.08 21.73 25.82
CA ILE A 665 14.16 22.15 26.72
C ILE A 665 15.29 21.11 26.72
N SER A 666 14.95 19.82 26.74
CA SER A 666 15.94 18.72 26.73
C SER A 666 16.76 18.72 25.45
N GLU A 667 16.12 18.83 24.29
CA GLU A 667 16.75 18.87 22.96
C GLU A 667 17.62 20.12 22.83
N THR A 668 17.10 21.30 23.16
CA THR A 668 17.85 22.57 23.20
C THR A 668 19.17 22.44 23.98
N VAL A 669 19.09 21.85 25.19
CA VAL A 669 20.25 21.68 26.08
C VAL A 669 21.20 20.62 25.57
N TYR A 670 20.68 19.50 25.06
CA TYR A 670 21.49 18.39 24.59
C TYR A 670 22.29 18.75 23.33
N PHE A 671 21.70 19.51 22.40
CA PHE A 671 22.30 19.81 21.09
C PHE A 671 23.12 21.12 21.05
N GLY A 672 23.19 21.87 22.15
CA GLY A 672 24.01 23.10 22.19
C GLY A 672 23.49 24.22 21.30
N VAL A 673 22.16 24.30 21.17
CA VAL A 673 21.41 25.32 20.44
C VAL A 673 21.72 26.72 21.02
N ASN A 674 21.57 27.77 20.22
CA ASN A 674 21.75 29.13 20.71
C ASN A 674 20.75 29.44 21.84
N LEU A 675 21.25 29.51 23.08
CA LEU A 675 20.45 29.70 24.29
C LEU A 675 19.64 31.01 24.30
N GLU A 676 20.03 32.03 23.53
CA GLU A 676 19.29 33.27 23.43
C GLU A 676 18.08 33.14 22.51
N LEU A 677 18.22 32.45 21.37
CA LEU A 677 17.11 32.06 20.49
C LEU A 677 16.19 31.06 21.20
N ALA A 678 16.75 30.07 21.90
CA ALA A 678 15.97 29.11 22.67
C ALA A 678 15.17 29.73 23.82
N ALA A 679 15.69 30.79 24.44
CA ALA A 679 14.94 31.54 25.44
C ALA A 679 13.82 32.38 24.82
N GLU A 680 13.98 32.86 23.58
CA GLU A 680 12.94 33.58 22.84
C GLU A 680 11.85 32.61 22.35
N ASP A 681 12.26 31.44 21.90
CA ASP A 681 11.42 30.32 21.49
C ASP A 681 10.48 29.83 22.60
N LEU A 682 11.05 29.40 23.72
CA LEU A 682 10.27 28.97 24.89
C LEU A 682 9.43 30.11 25.49
N LEU A 683 9.76 31.37 25.20
CA LEU A 683 8.93 32.51 25.58
C LEU A 683 7.70 32.64 24.67
N GLU A 684 7.85 32.38 23.37
CA GLU A 684 6.74 32.40 22.42
C GLU A 684 5.82 31.19 22.61
N ALA A 685 6.37 30.00 22.82
CA ALA A 685 5.61 28.80 23.20
C ALA A 685 4.74 29.07 24.44
N PHE A 686 5.29 29.79 25.42
CA PHE A 686 4.52 30.19 26.60
C PHE A 686 3.39 31.19 26.28
N ARG A 687 3.54 32.07 25.29
CA ARG A 687 2.47 32.97 24.86
C ARG A 687 1.34 32.23 24.14
N ILE A 688 1.69 31.24 23.32
CA ILE A 688 0.73 30.35 22.65
C ILE A 688 -0.04 29.54 23.70
N TYR A 689 0.67 28.92 24.65
CA TYR A 689 0.06 28.22 25.78
C TYR A 689 -0.94 29.11 26.54
N LEU A 690 -0.61 30.38 26.78
CA LEU A 690 -1.54 31.31 27.42
C LEU A 690 -2.80 31.56 26.59
N LEU A 691 -2.67 31.71 25.27
CA LEU A 691 -3.80 31.91 24.35
C LEU A 691 -4.74 30.70 24.38
N GLU A 692 -4.21 29.48 24.33
CA GLU A 692 -4.98 28.23 24.38
C GLU A 692 -5.74 28.06 25.69
N GLN A 693 -5.09 28.41 26.81
CA GLN A 693 -5.72 28.40 28.13
C GLN A 693 -6.71 29.56 28.33
N GLY A 694 -6.89 30.44 27.33
CA GLY A 694 -7.75 31.61 27.39
C GLY A 694 -7.28 32.68 28.37
N ILE A 695 -5.97 32.71 28.67
CA ILE A 695 -5.32 33.61 29.61
C ILE A 695 -4.62 34.72 28.82
N SER A 696 -4.83 35.97 29.21
CA SER A 696 -4.15 37.09 28.54
C SER A 696 -2.70 37.21 29.04
N GLU A 697 -1.76 37.54 28.15
CA GLU A 697 -0.38 37.90 28.55
C GLU A 697 -0.32 39.00 29.61
N LEU A 698 -1.32 39.91 29.64
CA LEU A 698 -1.41 40.98 30.65
C LEU A 698 -1.70 40.45 32.07
N GLU A 699 -2.14 39.19 32.19
CA GLU A 699 -2.45 38.52 33.46
C GLU A 699 -1.23 37.79 34.05
N ILE A 700 -0.14 37.68 33.29
CA ILE A 700 1.09 36.97 33.65
C ILE A 700 2.27 37.95 33.67
N ASN A 701 3.19 37.78 34.63
CA ASN A 701 4.40 38.59 34.67
C ASN A 701 5.45 38.03 33.69
N MET A 702 5.34 38.42 32.42
CA MET A 702 6.18 37.91 31.34
C MET A 702 7.68 38.18 31.55
N VAL A 703 8.01 39.31 32.18
CA VAL A 703 9.41 39.67 32.52
C VAL A 703 9.99 38.71 33.56
N LEU A 704 9.18 38.28 34.53
CA LEU A 704 9.61 37.31 35.53
C LEU A 704 9.77 35.92 34.92
N PHE A 705 8.85 35.53 34.04
CA PHE A 705 8.92 34.25 33.35
C PHE A 705 10.16 34.18 32.45
N GLU A 706 10.40 35.19 31.61
CA GLU A 706 11.61 35.28 30.77
C GLU A 706 12.90 35.19 31.60
N ALA A 707 12.95 35.90 32.74
CA ALA A 707 14.12 35.84 33.62
C ALA A 707 14.31 34.47 34.28
N MET A 708 13.23 33.72 34.56
CA MET A 708 13.30 32.35 35.07
C MET A 708 13.74 31.38 33.98
N LEU A 709 13.22 31.54 32.76
CA LEU A 709 13.56 30.72 31.60
C LEU A 709 15.04 30.85 31.24
N ARG A 710 15.54 32.07 31.07
CA ARG A 710 16.96 32.34 30.82
C ARG A 710 17.86 31.77 31.92
N ARG A 711 17.42 31.85 33.17
CA ARG A 711 18.12 31.25 34.32
C ARG A 711 18.20 29.72 34.22
N VAL A 712 17.11 29.07 33.83
CA VAL A 712 17.04 27.61 33.67
C VAL A 712 17.96 27.15 32.54
N LEU A 713 17.92 27.83 31.40
CA LEU A 713 18.77 27.54 30.24
C LEU A 713 20.26 27.81 30.52
N ASP A 714 20.60 28.91 31.20
CA ASP A 714 21.96 29.21 31.63
C ASP A 714 22.50 28.16 32.63
N ASP A 715 21.71 27.80 33.65
CA ASP A 715 22.10 26.79 34.66
C ASP A 715 22.21 25.38 34.02
N ALA A 716 21.48 25.09 32.94
CA ALA A 716 21.57 23.85 32.17
C ALA A 716 22.78 23.81 31.21
N GLY A 717 23.08 24.92 30.52
CA GLY A 717 24.24 25.07 29.63
C GLY A 717 25.59 25.11 30.35
N GLU A 718 25.61 25.45 31.66
CA GLU A 718 26.81 25.38 32.50
C GLU A 718 27.06 23.98 33.13
N SER A 719 26.15 23.02 32.94
CA SER A 719 26.32 21.66 33.46
C SER A 719 27.29 20.87 32.57
N PRO A 720 28.38 20.28 33.11
CA PRO A 720 29.27 19.47 32.30
C PRO A 720 28.52 18.25 31.78
N ALA A 721 28.66 17.96 30.48
CA ALA A 721 28.17 16.74 29.86
C ALA A 721 28.34 15.54 30.81
N PRO A 722 27.31 14.70 31.02
CA PRO A 722 27.46 13.52 31.87
C PRO A 722 28.60 12.69 31.28
N THR A 723 29.66 12.53 32.08
CA THR A 723 30.73 11.58 31.77
C THR A 723 30.08 10.23 31.56
N THR A 724 30.23 9.67 30.36
CA THR A 724 29.80 8.34 29.98
C THR A 724 30.49 7.29 30.84
N ASP A 725 29.93 7.03 32.02
CA ASP A 725 30.00 5.76 32.73
C ASP A 725 28.60 5.14 32.68
N VAL A 726 28.11 4.89 31.46
CA VAL A 726 27.06 3.91 31.20
C VAL A 726 27.65 2.89 30.23
N VAL A 727 27.75 1.67 30.72
CA VAL A 727 28.17 0.48 29.99
C VAL A 727 27.13 0.22 28.90
N VAL A 728 27.49 0.53 27.66
CA VAL A 728 26.84 -0.05 26.47
C VAL A 728 27.30 -1.52 26.40
N PRO A 729 26.39 -2.51 26.42
CA PRO A 729 26.78 -3.86 26.03
C PRO A 729 27.13 -3.83 24.55
N ALA A 730 28.38 -4.14 24.22
CA ALA A 730 28.84 -4.23 22.84
C ALA A 730 28.00 -5.27 22.08
N ALA A 731 27.43 -4.82 20.95
CA ALA A 731 26.88 -5.70 19.94
C ALA A 731 27.98 -6.67 19.47
N GLU A 732 27.69 -7.96 19.55
CA GLU A 732 28.43 -8.98 18.82
C GLU A 732 27.98 -8.95 17.35
N SER A 733 28.85 -8.49 16.45
CA SER A 733 28.87 -8.97 15.06
C SER A 733 30.24 -8.69 14.43
N SER A 734 31.16 -9.63 14.57
CA SER A 734 32.29 -9.75 13.65
C SER A 734 32.38 -11.18 13.16
N VAL A 735 31.81 -11.42 11.98
CA VAL A 735 32.04 -12.64 11.20
C VAL A 735 33.48 -12.64 10.71
N ALA A 736 34.27 -13.59 11.21
CA ALA A 736 35.66 -13.78 10.82
C ALA A 736 35.75 -14.55 9.49
N ILE A 737 36.17 -13.87 8.41
CA ILE A 737 36.61 -14.52 7.18
C ILE A 737 38.07 -14.99 7.39
N ALA A 738 38.29 -16.31 7.31
CA ALA A 738 39.61 -16.92 7.38
C ALA A 738 40.41 -16.72 6.06
N PRO A 739 41.74 -16.51 6.11
CA PRO A 739 42.55 -16.45 4.89
C PRO A 739 42.83 -17.86 4.34
N PRO A 740 43.06 -18.02 3.02
CA PRO A 740 43.18 -19.33 2.39
C PRO A 740 44.53 -19.98 2.71
N PRO A 741 44.61 -21.32 2.85
CA PRO A 741 45.88 -22.01 2.96
C PRO A 741 46.54 -22.13 1.57
N THR A 742 47.86 -22.06 1.58
CA THR A 742 48.79 -22.29 0.46
C THR A 742 48.62 -23.63 -0.24
#